data_AF-L0AVS5-F1
#
_entry.id   AF-L0AVS5-F1
#
_cell.length_a   1.000
_cell.length_b   1.000
_cell.length_c   1.000
_cell.angle_alpha   90.00
_cell.angle_beta   90.00
_cell.angle_gamma   90.00
#
_symmetry.space_group_name_H-M   'P 1'
#
loop_
_entity.id
_entity.type
_entity.pdbx_description
1 polymer ?
#
loop_
_entity_poly.entity_id
_entity_poly.type
_entity_poly.pdbx_seq_one_letter_code
_entity_poly.pdbx_strand_id
1 'polypeptide(L)'
;MTGVLKLDINQQCGQKEETCSCSPQPPGITTSKVTSIGGVTNFTKYTHSVPGGGTFTLSGQLSNGGKIGSGNNMEYVQSIAVYFWNGNPSDPILLGIKRTGDNGDITTSYYGKNNPGSNDWNVPLDGTDELQALDDQNCKLNNAVPFEIQGSQSVSLPKESKSSCIGTKTTKSTRSPIPPPGSDYIVKEYKVHTPSALDNGTKISRVTLNGRPINISLTREYLSTEIRLYSSPVNPKVPIMFELKPNTGNSKWFYSKDSSGTSWQEDAGNNFYSDNQLTEALAKKLDEFTCRYHNGVTVDLSHDRSTSSDHTYCCDEHAGEKGKGGGKVRVDQVTVSCEHPKPISIPYHKHVITGGCSISGIKYNEGGNGRVRMIKKLGDKAFPIPGSPTVHAFYCGEVPKLIYLEGGTEEVKAKWFKNSGTSSGNNEDWTEAQGLQDIKPGELGSTINCDQYNDLVKAITEAKCQSYQECNYTPKPSLRPGTDGDPGLRGPTLGQPERDTDNEAGDTELEDQPEAVGGATGGGSGEDTGPDARGSEAGGDHASPKATTSDDTSAVFPEEPTASTQKDSSGNSFWESYDKIIPTVLTGVPNYELVGLGITNQRETIIAWDAKTGKPLYNAIVWLDIRAKEEADEIISTYGSDKHFYQKTGLLVSTYFSALKLKWMSNNLDWFDKAVKEETVRFGTIDTWLIYNLTGEYVTDITNASRTFLMDINKERWSTEMLGLFGLKMNLLPKILPNCTVFGVINNEKVPLYKGIEITGCAGDQQAACVGQGLFEPCSTKCTFGTGAFILTNTGTKRVISTGGLLCTPCYKLGPSSPTIYALEGSIAIAGAGISWLKSMGMIQDPAEISDILKEFKSSGGVVFAPAFSGLFAPRWRSDARGCIMGMTQHTQRGHIVRAYCESIGLQLFEIIQTFLVDMEIQNLPYICVDGGLAKNPELLQLICDIVRVPLEKPTTTEVTCYGAAILAGLQVGLWESLEEVKKLTKGRDQTWKPDLDPEERQKIISYWNLGIERSLLWQI
;
A
#
# COMPACT_ATOMS: atom_id res chain seq x y z
N MET A 1 6.59 -22.45 -47.50
CA MET A 1 5.33 -22.48 -48.26
C MET A 1 4.82 -21.04 -48.35
N THR A 2 4.77 -20.45 -49.54
CA THR A 2 4.20 -19.11 -49.75
C THR A 2 2.70 -19.26 -49.98
N GLY A 3 1.88 -18.88 -49.01
CA GLY A 3 0.42 -18.91 -49.09
C GLY A 3 -0.16 -17.53 -48.79
N VAL A 4 -1.25 -17.19 -49.46
CA VAL A 4 -2.01 -15.95 -49.20
C VAL A 4 -3.24 -16.32 -48.37
N LEU A 5 -3.37 -15.72 -47.19
CA LEU A 5 -4.54 -15.88 -46.32
C LEU A 5 -5.69 -15.01 -46.85
N LYS A 6 -6.84 -15.63 -47.15
CA LYS A 6 -8.12 -14.91 -47.35
C LYS A 6 -8.96 -15.04 -46.09
N LEU A 7 -9.34 -13.90 -45.50
CA LEU A 7 -10.08 -13.83 -44.25
C LEU A 7 -11.60 -13.75 -44.51
N ASP A 8 -12.38 -14.57 -43.78
CA ASP A 8 -13.80 -14.35 -43.57
C ASP A 8 -14.00 -13.78 -42.17
N ILE A 9 -14.37 -12.51 -42.11
CA ILE A 9 -14.46 -11.71 -40.88
C ILE A 9 -15.83 -11.78 -40.19
N ASN A 10 -16.86 -12.29 -40.87
CA ASN A 10 -18.24 -12.22 -40.41
C ASN A 10 -18.64 -13.41 -39.52
N GLN A 11 -17.74 -14.39 -39.33
CA GLN A 11 -17.97 -15.54 -38.45
C GLN A 11 -17.19 -15.39 -37.14
N GLN A 12 -17.89 -15.49 -36.00
CA GLN A 12 -17.24 -15.66 -34.71
C GLN A 12 -16.63 -17.07 -34.64
N CYS A 13 -15.30 -17.18 -34.79
CA CYS A 13 -14.66 -18.50 -34.75
C CYS A 13 -14.82 -19.12 -33.34
N GLY A 14 -15.45 -20.30 -33.27
CA GLY A 14 -15.58 -21.09 -32.02
C GLY A 14 -16.99 -21.47 -31.55
N GLN A 15 -18.06 -21.39 -32.37
CA GLN A 15 -19.38 -21.94 -31.97
C GLN A 15 -19.69 -23.35 -32.48
N LYS A 16 -18.93 -23.89 -33.44
CA LYS A 16 -18.92 -25.31 -33.85
C LYS A 16 -17.51 -25.65 -34.36
N GLU A 17 -17.10 -26.92 -34.29
CA GLU A 17 -15.78 -27.44 -34.67
C GLU A 17 -15.40 -27.27 -36.16
N GLU A 18 -16.14 -26.51 -36.94
CA GLU A 18 -15.80 -26.18 -38.33
C GLU A 18 -16.08 -24.68 -38.59
N THR A 19 -15.24 -24.09 -39.44
CA THR A 19 -15.36 -22.76 -40.09
C THR A 19 -14.72 -21.53 -39.42
N CYS A 20 -13.39 -21.57 -39.29
CA CYS A 20 -12.54 -20.51 -39.84
C CYS A 20 -11.97 -21.09 -41.15
N SER A 21 -12.78 -21.20 -42.21
CA SER A 21 -12.40 -21.92 -43.44
C SER A 21 -11.43 -21.10 -44.30
N CYS A 22 -10.13 -21.23 -44.03
CA CYS A 22 -9.11 -20.85 -44.99
C CYS A 22 -9.17 -21.89 -46.12
N SER A 23 -9.43 -21.51 -47.37
CA SER A 23 -9.29 -22.44 -48.50
C SER A 23 -8.53 -21.76 -49.64
N PRO A 24 -7.37 -22.30 -50.05
CA PRO A 24 -6.66 -23.43 -49.43
C PRO A 24 -6.06 -23.03 -48.05
N GLN A 25 -6.21 -23.89 -47.03
CA GLN A 25 -5.61 -23.69 -45.69
C GLN A 25 -4.08 -23.69 -45.81
N PRO A 26 -3.36 -22.60 -45.49
CA PRO A 26 -1.95 -22.71 -45.15
C PRO A 26 -1.86 -23.49 -43.82
N PRO A 27 -1.06 -24.57 -43.72
CA PRO A 27 -0.89 -25.28 -42.45
C PRO A 27 -0.31 -24.33 -41.38
N GLY A 28 -0.96 -24.27 -40.21
CA GLY A 28 -0.41 -23.62 -39.02
C GLY A 28 -0.84 -22.17 -38.73
N ILE A 29 -2.13 -21.81 -38.84
CA ILE A 29 -2.66 -20.57 -38.23
C ILE A 29 -3.60 -20.93 -37.07
N THR A 30 -3.36 -20.34 -35.90
CA THR A 30 -4.17 -20.51 -34.70
C THR A 30 -4.97 -19.25 -34.37
N THR A 31 -6.13 -19.45 -33.75
CA THR A 31 -7.02 -18.36 -33.32
C THR A 31 -7.11 -18.32 -31.80
N SER A 32 -6.89 -17.16 -31.18
CA SER A 32 -7.12 -16.94 -29.75
C SER A 32 -8.27 -15.94 -29.54
N LYS A 33 -9.18 -16.25 -28.60
CA LYS A 33 -10.28 -15.36 -28.19
C LYS A 33 -9.93 -14.65 -26.89
N VAL A 34 -10.13 -13.34 -26.85
CA VAL A 34 -9.99 -12.51 -25.65
C VAL A 34 -11.26 -11.68 -25.49
N THR A 35 -11.90 -11.73 -24.33
CA THR A 35 -13.12 -10.95 -24.01
C THR A 35 -12.86 -9.76 -23.08
N SER A 36 -11.60 -9.50 -22.74
CA SER A 36 -11.16 -8.34 -21.98
C SER A 36 -9.97 -7.68 -22.68
N ILE A 37 -10.18 -6.48 -23.22
CA ILE A 37 -9.17 -5.76 -24.01
C ILE A 37 -8.73 -4.54 -23.20
N GLY A 38 -7.44 -4.45 -22.87
CA GLY A 38 -6.93 -3.38 -21.98
C GLY A 38 -7.64 -3.35 -20.62
N GLY A 39 -8.07 -4.51 -20.11
CA GLY A 39 -8.84 -4.62 -18.86
C GLY A 39 -10.35 -4.33 -18.99
N VAL A 40 -10.87 -4.10 -20.19
CA VAL A 40 -12.28 -3.77 -20.45
C VAL A 40 -13.06 -4.99 -20.99
N THR A 41 -14.13 -5.40 -20.32
CA THR A 41 -14.89 -6.63 -20.64
C THR A 41 -15.97 -6.51 -21.73
N ASN A 42 -16.14 -5.34 -22.35
CA ASN A 42 -17.24 -5.08 -23.31
C ASN A 42 -16.89 -5.31 -24.77
N PHE A 43 -15.69 -5.82 -25.02
CA PHE A 43 -15.20 -6.12 -26.36
C PHE A 43 -14.68 -7.54 -26.42
N THR A 44 -14.84 -8.17 -27.58
CA THR A 44 -14.27 -9.48 -27.88
C THR A 44 -13.31 -9.35 -29.05
N LYS A 45 -12.06 -9.81 -28.87
CA LYS A 45 -11.00 -9.86 -29.87
C LYS A 45 -10.69 -11.30 -30.25
N TYR A 46 -10.72 -11.61 -31.53
CA TYR A 46 -10.23 -12.86 -32.09
C TYR A 46 -8.93 -12.58 -32.83
N THR A 47 -7.82 -13.18 -32.40
CA THR A 47 -6.51 -12.97 -33.03
C THR A 47 -6.08 -14.22 -33.77
N HIS A 48 -5.79 -14.08 -35.06
CA HIS A 48 -5.27 -15.13 -35.92
C HIS A 48 -3.77 -14.91 -36.11
N SER A 49 -2.96 -15.92 -35.82
CA SER A 49 -1.49 -15.85 -35.88
C SER A 49 -0.87 -17.20 -36.22
N VAL A 50 0.39 -17.22 -36.63
CA VAL A 50 1.15 -18.46 -36.90
C VAL A 50 1.84 -18.91 -35.61
N PRO A 51 1.61 -20.14 -35.10
CA PRO A 51 2.34 -20.69 -33.96
C PRO A 51 3.85 -20.69 -34.20
N GLY A 52 4.62 -20.24 -33.21
CA GLY A 52 6.08 -20.19 -33.30
C GLY A 52 6.66 -18.90 -33.92
N GLY A 53 5.83 -17.90 -34.25
CA GLY A 53 6.31 -16.54 -34.56
C GLY A 53 6.62 -16.24 -36.03
N GLY A 54 5.97 -16.93 -36.98
CA GLY A 54 6.12 -16.67 -38.43
C GLY A 54 5.28 -15.51 -38.96
N THR A 55 5.56 -15.09 -40.20
CA THR A 55 4.74 -14.13 -40.96
C THR A 55 4.00 -14.79 -42.12
N PHE A 56 2.86 -14.24 -42.51
CA PHE A 56 2.09 -14.63 -43.70
C PHE A 56 1.70 -13.42 -44.56
N THR A 57 1.27 -13.68 -45.79
CA THR A 57 0.67 -12.66 -46.66
C THR A 57 -0.83 -12.64 -46.45
N LEU A 58 -1.39 -11.49 -46.07
CA LEU A 58 -2.83 -11.29 -45.96
C LEU A 58 -3.39 -10.74 -47.28
N SER A 59 -4.45 -11.36 -47.79
CA SER A 59 -5.19 -10.85 -48.95
C SER A 59 -5.85 -9.52 -48.60
N GLY A 60 -5.62 -8.50 -49.43
CA GLY A 60 -6.35 -7.23 -49.33
C GLY A 60 -7.82 -7.33 -49.77
N GLN A 61 -8.20 -8.46 -50.40
CA GLN A 61 -9.58 -8.81 -50.75
C GLN A 61 -10.12 -9.84 -49.75
N LEU A 62 -11.28 -9.57 -49.16
CA LEU A 62 -11.99 -10.47 -48.24
C LEU A 62 -12.84 -11.49 -49.01
N SER A 63 -13.16 -12.62 -48.38
CA SER A 63 -13.97 -13.68 -48.99
C SER A 63 -15.41 -13.25 -49.32
N ASN A 64 -15.93 -12.28 -48.58
CA ASN A 64 -17.28 -11.71 -48.73
C ASN A 64 -17.35 -10.53 -49.73
N GLY A 65 -16.29 -10.29 -50.51
CA GLY A 65 -16.23 -9.24 -51.53
C GLY A 65 -15.80 -7.86 -51.04
N GLY A 66 -15.50 -7.70 -49.74
CA GLY A 66 -14.96 -6.46 -49.18
C GLY A 66 -13.45 -6.30 -49.33
N LYS A 67 -12.91 -5.12 -49.00
CA LYS A 67 -11.49 -4.79 -49.10
C LYS A 67 -10.88 -4.35 -47.77
N ILE A 68 -9.57 -4.57 -47.59
CA ILE A 68 -8.78 -4.05 -46.47
C ILE A 68 -7.80 -2.99 -47.00
N GLY A 69 -7.81 -1.79 -46.42
CA GLY A 69 -6.93 -0.69 -46.82
C GLY A 69 -7.13 -0.29 -48.28
N SER A 70 -6.08 -0.41 -49.10
CA SER A 70 -6.15 -0.15 -50.56
C SER A 70 -6.67 -1.35 -51.38
N GLY A 71 -6.89 -2.50 -50.74
CA GLY A 71 -7.29 -3.74 -51.40
C GLY A 71 -6.13 -4.58 -51.97
N ASN A 72 -4.88 -4.11 -51.78
CA ASN A 72 -3.65 -4.84 -52.13
C ASN A 72 -3.27 -5.84 -51.04
N ASN A 73 -2.57 -6.91 -51.43
CA ASN A 73 -2.05 -7.89 -50.46
C ASN A 73 -1.03 -7.24 -49.52
N MET A 74 -1.05 -7.64 -48.25
CA MET A 74 -0.15 -7.16 -47.21
C MET A 74 0.84 -8.27 -46.85
N GLU A 75 2.12 -8.01 -47.05
CA GLU A 75 3.21 -8.94 -46.70
C GLU A 75 3.70 -8.70 -45.26
N TYR A 76 4.43 -9.70 -44.73
CA TYR A 76 5.04 -9.70 -43.39
C TYR A 76 4.03 -9.55 -42.24
N VAL A 77 2.80 -10.06 -42.40
CA VAL A 77 1.78 -10.02 -41.35
C VAL A 77 2.07 -11.10 -40.32
N GLN A 78 2.25 -10.71 -39.05
CA GLN A 78 2.44 -11.64 -37.93
C GLN A 78 1.09 -12.11 -37.38
N SER A 79 0.13 -11.20 -37.29
CA SER A 79 -1.21 -11.52 -36.78
C SER A 79 -2.26 -10.53 -37.29
N ILE A 80 -3.48 -11.01 -37.43
CA ILE A 80 -4.67 -10.18 -37.64
C ILE A 80 -5.67 -10.40 -36.51
N ALA A 81 -6.17 -9.31 -35.94
CA ALA A 81 -7.16 -9.30 -34.88
C ALA A 81 -8.48 -8.73 -35.40
N VAL A 82 -9.58 -9.42 -35.12
CA VAL A 82 -10.95 -9.01 -35.44
C VAL A 82 -11.67 -8.69 -34.14
N TYR A 83 -12.24 -7.50 -34.05
CA TYR A 83 -12.83 -6.99 -32.82
C TYR A 83 -14.34 -6.82 -32.95
N PHE A 84 -15.03 -7.23 -31.90
CA PHE A 84 -16.47 -7.17 -31.75
C PHE A 84 -16.82 -6.37 -30.50
N TRP A 85 -17.87 -5.57 -30.58
CA TRP A 85 -18.49 -5.00 -29.38
C TRP A 85 -19.54 -5.99 -28.86
N ASN A 86 -19.56 -6.26 -27.56
CA ASN A 86 -20.48 -7.25 -26.99
C ASN A 86 -21.96 -6.85 -27.12
N GLY A 87 -22.25 -5.56 -27.35
CA GLY A 87 -23.56 -5.13 -27.79
C GLY A 87 -23.92 -5.68 -29.18
N ASN A 88 -22.99 -5.72 -30.13
CA ASN A 88 -23.23 -6.25 -31.47
C ASN A 88 -22.25 -7.37 -31.85
N PRO A 89 -22.39 -8.57 -31.25
CA PRO A 89 -21.42 -9.65 -31.41
C PRO A 89 -21.34 -10.19 -32.85
N SER A 90 -22.38 -9.98 -33.67
CA SER A 90 -22.44 -10.50 -35.04
C SER A 90 -21.80 -9.59 -36.10
N ASP A 91 -21.38 -8.37 -35.73
CA ASP A 91 -20.85 -7.40 -36.68
C ASP A 91 -19.53 -6.82 -36.15
N PRO A 92 -18.36 -7.23 -36.69
CA PRO A 92 -17.07 -6.72 -36.24
C PRO A 92 -16.96 -5.21 -36.49
N ILE A 93 -16.26 -4.51 -35.61
CA ILE A 93 -16.16 -3.04 -35.64
C ILE A 93 -14.75 -2.53 -35.93
N LEU A 94 -13.73 -3.36 -35.72
CA LEU A 94 -12.33 -2.99 -35.93
C LEU A 94 -11.51 -4.20 -36.41
N LEU A 95 -10.50 -3.95 -37.23
CA LEU A 95 -9.41 -4.88 -37.55
C LEU A 95 -8.07 -4.33 -37.06
N GLY A 96 -7.24 -5.16 -36.45
CA GLY A 96 -5.87 -4.82 -36.06
C GLY A 96 -4.88 -5.72 -36.77
N ILE A 97 -3.95 -5.15 -37.53
CA ILE A 97 -3.02 -5.91 -38.37
C ILE A 97 -1.60 -5.63 -37.88
N LYS A 98 -0.95 -6.64 -37.32
CA LYS A 98 0.42 -6.58 -36.82
C LYS A 98 1.38 -7.03 -37.91
N ARG A 99 2.33 -6.18 -38.29
CA ARG A 99 3.26 -6.40 -39.41
C ARG A 99 4.70 -6.10 -38.98
N THR A 100 5.64 -6.84 -39.55
CA THR A 100 7.06 -6.50 -39.52
C THR A 100 7.37 -5.61 -40.73
N GLY A 101 7.85 -4.40 -40.48
CA GLY A 101 8.32 -3.49 -41.53
C GLY A 101 9.69 -3.90 -42.07
N ASP A 102 10.09 -3.28 -43.18
CA ASP A 102 11.33 -3.61 -43.89
C ASP A 102 12.61 -3.38 -43.05
N ASN A 103 12.53 -2.50 -42.04
CA ASN A 103 13.61 -2.21 -41.09
C ASN A 103 13.63 -3.15 -39.87
N GLY A 104 12.71 -4.13 -39.80
CA GLY A 104 12.53 -5.02 -38.66
C GLY A 104 11.56 -4.51 -37.58
N ASP A 105 11.11 -3.26 -37.67
CA ASP A 105 10.15 -2.68 -36.72
C ASP A 105 8.78 -3.37 -36.80
N ILE A 106 8.22 -3.69 -35.64
CA ILE A 106 6.90 -4.30 -35.54
C ILE A 106 5.88 -3.20 -35.29
N THR A 107 4.89 -3.07 -36.18
CA THR A 107 3.82 -2.09 -36.07
C THR A 107 2.46 -2.78 -36.10
N THR A 108 1.50 -2.23 -35.38
CA THR A 108 0.08 -2.63 -35.48
C THR A 108 -0.69 -1.49 -36.10
N SER A 109 -1.36 -1.74 -37.22
CA SER A 109 -2.25 -0.79 -37.87
C SER A 109 -3.69 -1.19 -37.64
N TYR A 110 -4.54 -0.21 -37.31
CA TYR A 110 -5.96 -0.42 -37.08
C TYR A 110 -6.79 0.07 -38.26
N TYR A 111 -7.75 -0.75 -38.68
CA TYR A 111 -8.66 -0.47 -39.79
C TYR A 111 -10.10 -0.50 -39.31
N GLY A 112 -10.80 0.60 -39.54
CA GLY A 112 -12.23 0.74 -39.29
C GLY A 112 -13.07 0.62 -40.56
N LYS A 113 -14.39 0.63 -40.39
CA LYS A 113 -15.36 0.66 -41.50
C LYS A 113 -16.15 1.96 -41.53
N ASN A 114 -16.80 2.21 -42.66
CA ASN A 114 -17.55 3.46 -42.86
C ASN A 114 -18.96 3.40 -42.29
N ASN A 115 -19.65 2.28 -42.46
CA ASN A 115 -21.03 2.10 -42.02
C ASN A 115 -21.21 0.70 -41.40
N PRO A 116 -22.19 0.52 -40.49
CA PRO A 116 -22.57 -0.80 -39.96
C PRO A 116 -22.85 -1.82 -41.08
N GLY A 117 -22.44 -3.07 -40.89
CA GLY A 117 -22.59 -4.14 -41.89
C GLY A 117 -21.78 -3.99 -43.20
N SER A 118 -20.96 -2.94 -43.34
CA SER A 118 -20.03 -2.82 -44.47
C SER A 118 -18.93 -3.88 -44.38
N ASN A 119 -18.64 -4.53 -45.51
CA ASN A 119 -17.51 -5.45 -45.62
C ASN A 119 -16.19 -4.72 -45.97
N ASP A 120 -16.18 -3.40 -46.16
CA ASP A 120 -15.00 -2.62 -46.55
C ASP A 120 -14.32 -1.95 -45.35
N TRP A 121 -13.00 -2.17 -45.22
CA TRP A 121 -12.12 -1.76 -44.12
C TRP A 121 -11.03 -0.80 -44.61
N ASN A 122 -11.45 0.24 -45.32
CA ASN A 122 -10.54 1.14 -46.04
C ASN A 122 -10.12 2.37 -45.22
N VAL A 123 -10.46 2.43 -43.93
CA VAL A 123 -10.19 3.58 -43.05
C VAL A 123 -9.05 3.23 -42.10
N PRO A 124 -7.78 3.57 -42.41
CA PRO A 124 -6.69 3.45 -41.46
C PRO A 124 -6.89 4.46 -40.32
N LEU A 125 -6.64 4.02 -39.08
CA LEU A 125 -6.74 4.82 -37.87
C LEU A 125 -5.32 5.17 -37.37
N ASP A 126 -4.72 6.20 -37.96
CA ASP A 126 -3.34 6.58 -37.66
C ASP A 126 -3.18 7.18 -36.25
N GLY A 127 -2.14 6.76 -35.53
CA GLY A 127 -1.76 7.36 -34.24
C GLY A 127 -2.78 7.18 -33.12
N THR A 128 -3.46 6.03 -33.09
CA THR A 128 -4.40 5.61 -32.04
C THR A 128 -3.94 4.28 -31.43
N ASP A 129 -4.05 4.14 -30.10
CA ASP A 129 -3.88 2.85 -29.43
C ASP A 129 -5.13 1.95 -29.62
N GLU A 130 -5.02 0.68 -29.24
CA GLU A 130 -6.06 -0.35 -29.43
C GLU A 130 -7.42 0.05 -28.87
N LEU A 131 -7.43 0.65 -27.67
CA LEU A 131 -8.67 0.98 -26.96
C LEU A 131 -9.31 2.24 -27.54
N GLN A 132 -8.49 3.24 -27.88
CA GLN A 132 -8.95 4.43 -28.58
C GLN A 132 -9.58 4.08 -29.93
N ALA A 133 -8.94 3.21 -30.72
CA ALA A 133 -9.48 2.74 -31.99
C ALA A 133 -10.83 2.02 -31.84
N LEU A 134 -11.00 1.25 -30.76
CA LEU A 134 -12.26 0.57 -30.44
C LEU A 134 -13.37 1.55 -30.07
N ASP A 135 -13.10 2.50 -29.18
CA ASP A 135 -14.08 3.50 -28.78
C ASP A 135 -14.51 4.38 -29.96
N ASP A 136 -13.58 4.73 -30.84
CA ASP A 136 -13.84 5.51 -32.06
C ASP A 136 -14.79 4.77 -33.01
N GLN A 137 -14.48 3.51 -33.33
CA GLN A 137 -15.33 2.71 -34.20
C GLN A 137 -16.68 2.41 -33.55
N ASN A 138 -16.71 2.14 -32.25
CA ASN A 138 -17.95 1.83 -31.55
C ASN A 138 -18.87 3.06 -31.45
N CYS A 139 -18.33 4.25 -31.21
CA CYS A 139 -19.10 5.49 -31.27
C CYS A 139 -19.66 5.70 -32.68
N LYS A 140 -18.81 5.61 -33.70
CA LYS A 140 -19.20 5.85 -35.10
C LYS A 140 -20.30 4.89 -35.58
N LEU A 141 -20.16 3.61 -35.26
CA LEU A 141 -21.01 2.55 -35.83
C LEU A 141 -22.24 2.25 -34.96
N ASN A 142 -22.11 2.34 -33.64
CA ASN A 142 -23.14 1.91 -32.71
C ASN A 142 -23.68 3.04 -31.83
N ASN A 143 -23.22 4.29 -32.00
CA ASN A 143 -23.55 5.43 -31.14
C ASN A 143 -23.30 5.12 -29.65
N ALA A 144 -22.22 4.38 -29.38
CA ALA A 144 -21.82 3.93 -28.05
C ALA A 144 -20.55 4.67 -27.59
N VAL A 145 -20.62 5.36 -26.44
CA VAL A 145 -19.50 6.17 -25.93
C VAL A 145 -18.96 5.64 -24.60
N PRO A 146 -17.65 5.77 -24.35
CA PRO A 146 -17.08 5.50 -23.04
C PRO A 146 -17.34 6.65 -22.06
N PHE A 147 -17.45 6.35 -20.77
CA PHE A 147 -17.42 7.36 -19.71
C PHE A 147 -16.29 7.16 -18.72
N GLU A 148 -15.72 8.26 -18.27
CA GLU A 148 -14.73 8.32 -17.21
C GLU A 148 -15.34 9.02 -16.01
N ILE A 149 -15.50 8.29 -14.91
CA ILE A 149 -15.84 8.84 -13.60
C ILE A 149 -14.55 9.36 -12.96
N GLN A 150 -14.38 10.69 -12.93
CA GLN A 150 -13.22 11.37 -12.33
C GLN A 150 -13.50 11.63 -10.84
N GLY A 151 -13.25 10.63 -10.01
CA GLY A 151 -13.62 10.64 -8.59
C GLY A 151 -15.12 10.42 -8.37
N SER A 152 -15.63 10.80 -7.21
CA SER A 152 -17.02 10.57 -6.76
C SER A 152 -18.08 11.44 -7.40
N GLN A 153 -17.67 12.56 -8.01
CA GLN A 153 -18.55 13.69 -8.34
C GLN A 153 -18.21 14.32 -9.68
N SER A 154 -17.65 13.55 -10.60
CA SER A 154 -17.41 14.04 -11.95
C SER A 154 -17.49 12.89 -12.93
N VAL A 155 -18.19 13.12 -14.04
CA VAL A 155 -18.13 12.25 -15.21
C VAL A 155 -17.65 13.09 -16.37
N SER A 156 -16.78 12.50 -17.18
CA SER A 156 -16.27 13.10 -18.41
C SER A 156 -16.21 12.06 -19.52
N LEU A 157 -16.14 12.53 -20.76
CA LEU A 157 -15.67 11.73 -21.88
C LEU A 157 -14.13 11.72 -21.85
N PRO A 158 -13.47 10.66 -22.35
CA PRO A 158 -12.01 10.61 -22.44
C PRO A 158 -11.44 11.85 -23.17
N LYS A 159 -10.64 12.66 -22.46
CA LYS A 159 -10.15 13.97 -22.93
C LYS A 159 -9.15 13.90 -24.09
N GLU A 160 -8.53 12.74 -24.29
CA GLU A 160 -7.55 12.48 -25.35
C GLU A 160 -8.18 11.87 -26.61
N SER A 161 -9.51 11.72 -26.65
CA SER A 161 -10.19 11.09 -27.77
C SER A 161 -10.10 11.93 -29.04
N LYS A 162 -9.47 11.36 -30.08
CA LYS A 162 -9.36 11.97 -31.42
C LYS A 162 -10.60 11.71 -32.30
N SER A 163 -11.58 10.94 -31.81
CA SER A 163 -12.78 10.63 -32.58
C SER A 163 -13.68 11.86 -32.76
N SER A 164 -14.05 12.15 -34.00
CA SER A 164 -15.08 13.13 -34.33
C SER A 164 -16.43 12.82 -33.67
N CYS A 165 -16.85 11.56 -33.61
CA CYS A 165 -18.11 11.14 -32.99
C CYS A 165 -18.16 11.49 -31.50
N ILE A 166 -17.21 10.99 -30.71
CA ILE A 166 -17.05 11.33 -29.28
C ILE A 166 -16.89 12.84 -29.10
N GLY A 167 -16.11 13.52 -29.95
CA GLY A 167 -15.93 14.97 -29.90
C GLY A 167 -17.21 15.79 -30.11
N THR A 168 -18.22 15.26 -30.80
CA THR A 168 -19.55 15.91 -30.89
C THR A 168 -20.43 15.71 -29.66
N LYS A 169 -20.07 14.79 -28.77
CA LYS A 169 -20.81 14.49 -27.54
C LYS A 169 -20.25 15.32 -26.40
N THR A 170 -21.12 15.75 -25.49
CA THR A 170 -20.69 16.45 -24.27
C THR A 170 -21.44 15.93 -23.05
N THR A 171 -20.75 15.86 -21.92
CA THR A 171 -21.33 15.59 -20.61
C THR A 171 -21.52 16.91 -19.88
N LYS A 172 -22.75 17.25 -19.50
CA LYS A 172 -23.06 18.48 -18.78
C LYS A 172 -23.60 18.13 -17.40
N SER A 173 -22.91 18.60 -16.35
CA SER A 173 -23.47 18.55 -14.99
C SER A 173 -24.74 19.39 -14.94
N THR A 174 -25.79 18.84 -14.36
CA THR A 174 -27.05 19.55 -14.08
C THR A 174 -27.13 19.93 -12.60
N ARG A 175 -28.22 20.60 -12.22
CA ARG A 175 -28.52 20.84 -10.81
C ARG A 175 -28.64 19.49 -10.12
N SER A 176 -27.81 19.26 -9.11
CA SER A 176 -27.90 18.07 -8.26
C SER A 176 -29.34 17.87 -7.78
N PRO A 177 -29.92 16.67 -7.95
CA PRO A 177 -31.22 16.36 -7.39
C PRO A 177 -31.15 16.40 -5.86
N ILE A 178 -32.32 16.53 -5.24
CA ILE A 178 -32.43 16.40 -3.79
C ILE A 178 -31.96 14.98 -3.43
N PRO A 179 -31.05 14.80 -2.46
CA PRO A 179 -30.63 13.47 -2.03
C PRO A 179 -31.83 12.69 -1.48
N PRO A 180 -31.71 11.36 -1.28
CA PRO A 180 -32.77 10.60 -0.63
C PRO A 180 -33.24 11.30 0.65
N PRO A 181 -34.56 11.36 0.91
CA PRO A 181 -35.11 12.15 2.01
C PRO A 181 -34.39 11.89 3.34
N GLY A 182 -33.92 12.96 3.99
CA GLY A 182 -33.30 12.87 5.32
C GLY A 182 -31.88 12.35 5.35
N SER A 183 -31.20 12.27 4.21
CA SER A 183 -29.80 11.82 4.12
C SER A 183 -28.84 12.92 3.68
N ASP A 184 -27.59 12.78 4.08
CA ASP A 184 -26.47 13.63 3.66
C ASP A 184 -25.67 13.00 2.50
N TYR A 185 -26.25 12.02 1.78
CA TYR A 185 -25.63 11.44 0.59
C TYR A 185 -25.43 12.49 -0.49
N ILE A 186 -24.28 12.45 -1.14
CA ILE A 186 -23.95 13.41 -2.18
C ILE A 186 -24.40 12.83 -3.51
N VAL A 187 -25.31 13.54 -4.19
CA VAL A 187 -25.82 13.14 -5.52
C VAL A 187 -25.39 14.14 -6.58
N LYS A 188 -24.77 13.64 -7.65
CA LYS A 188 -24.40 14.42 -8.83
C LYS A 188 -25.07 13.83 -10.07
N GLU A 189 -25.66 14.70 -10.88
CA GLU A 189 -26.35 14.30 -12.11
C GLU A 189 -25.65 14.91 -13.33
N TYR A 190 -25.51 14.09 -14.38
CA TYR A 190 -24.92 14.44 -15.66
C TYR A 190 -25.88 14.09 -16.79
N LYS A 191 -26.00 14.99 -17.76
CA LYS A 191 -26.66 14.71 -19.04
C LYS A 191 -25.64 14.45 -20.12
N VAL A 192 -25.91 13.44 -20.93
CA VAL A 192 -25.11 13.09 -22.10
C VAL A 192 -25.84 13.65 -23.31
N HIS A 193 -25.26 14.66 -23.97
CA HIS A 193 -25.96 15.40 -25.02
C HIS A 193 -25.46 15.04 -26.42
N THR A 194 -26.40 14.92 -27.37
CA THR A 194 -26.16 15.03 -28.81
C THR A 194 -26.72 16.32 -29.41
N PRO A 195 -26.00 17.00 -30.31
CA PRO A 195 -26.48 18.25 -30.93
C PRO A 195 -27.77 18.14 -31.79
N SER A 196 -28.32 16.94 -32.03
CA SER A 196 -29.54 16.75 -32.84
C SER A 196 -30.81 16.79 -31.97
N ALA A 197 -31.84 17.49 -32.44
CA ALA A 197 -33.10 17.76 -31.73
C ALA A 197 -33.99 16.53 -31.36
N LEU A 198 -33.50 15.30 -31.53
CA LEU A 198 -34.17 14.04 -31.21
C LEU A 198 -33.22 13.15 -30.39
N ASP A 199 -32.88 13.59 -29.17
CA ASP A 199 -31.95 12.85 -28.31
C ASP A 199 -32.68 11.71 -27.58
N ASN A 200 -32.76 10.56 -28.23
CA ASN A 200 -33.30 9.32 -27.65
C ASN A 200 -32.33 8.66 -26.65
N GLY A 201 -31.17 9.27 -26.37
CA GLY A 201 -30.13 8.76 -25.47
C GLY A 201 -28.91 8.21 -26.19
N THR A 202 -27.88 7.86 -25.41
CA THR A 202 -26.61 7.32 -25.91
C THR A 202 -26.31 5.97 -25.27
N LYS A 203 -25.74 5.03 -26.05
CA LYS A 203 -25.31 3.72 -25.54
C LYS A 203 -23.98 3.87 -24.82
N ILE A 204 -23.74 3.11 -23.75
CA ILE A 204 -22.49 3.23 -22.98
C ILE A 204 -21.60 2.05 -23.32
N SER A 205 -20.44 2.32 -23.93
CA SER A 205 -19.52 1.26 -24.39
C SER A 205 -18.74 0.65 -23.23
N ARG A 206 -18.27 1.50 -22.30
CA ARG A 206 -17.55 1.14 -21.09
C ARG A 206 -17.60 2.29 -20.10
N VAL A 207 -17.34 1.99 -18.84
CA VAL A 207 -17.14 2.99 -17.80
C VAL A 207 -15.78 2.76 -17.16
N THR A 208 -15.08 3.83 -16.83
CA THR A 208 -13.83 3.83 -16.07
C THR A 208 -13.97 4.71 -14.83
N LEU A 209 -13.23 4.40 -13.78
CA LEU A 209 -13.13 5.19 -12.55
C LEU A 209 -11.66 5.56 -12.32
N ASN A 210 -11.34 6.85 -12.34
CA ASN A 210 -9.98 7.37 -12.22
C ASN A 210 -8.99 6.70 -13.19
N GLY A 211 -9.42 6.49 -14.44
CA GLY A 211 -8.64 5.81 -15.49
C GLY A 211 -8.62 4.29 -15.41
N ARG A 212 -9.27 3.67 -14.42
CA ARG A 212 -9.35 2.21 -14.27
C ARG A 212 -10.65 1.65 -14.82
N PRO A 213 -10.66 0.61 -15.66
CA PRO A 213 -11.89 -0.03 -16.14
C PRO A 213 -12.78 -0.51 -14.99
N ILE A 214 -14.08 -0.22 -15.07
CA ILE A 214 -15.09 -0.88 -14.23
C ILE A 214 -15.90 -1.83 -15.10
N ASN A 215 -15.91 -3.11 -14.72
CA ASN A 215 -16.55 -4.17 -15.50
C ASN A 215 -18.06 -4.12 -15.32
N ILE A 216 -18.74 -3.36 -16.17
CA ILE A 216 -20.20 -3.35 -16.27
C ILE A 216 -20.64 -3.89 -17.62
N SER A 217 -21.65 -4.74 -17.61
CA SER A 217 -22.29 -5.26 -18.81
C SER A 217 -23.61 -4.55 -19.02
N LEU A 218 -23.81 -3.99 -20.21
CA LEU A 218 -25.07 -3.36 -20.60
C LEU A 218 -25.68 -4.13 -21.75
N THR A 219 -27.00 -4.20 -21.78
CA THR A 219 -27.70 -4.77 -22.93
C THR A 219 -27.49 -3.87 -24.15
N ARG A 220 -27.42 -4.50 -25.33
CA ARG A 220 -27.17 -3.84 -26.63
C ARG A 220 -28.04 -2.60 -26.88
N GLU A 221 -29.27 -2.58 -26.38
CA GLU A 221 -30.27 -1.55 -26.68
C GLU A 221 -30.48 -0.53 -25.55
N TYR A 222 -29.69 -0.59 -24.48
CA TYR A 222 -29.85 0.33 -23.37
C TYR A 222 -29.35 1.73 -23.73
N LEU A 223 -30.26 2.71 -23.75
CA LEU A 223 -29.97 4.11 -24.02
C LEU A 223 -30.03 4.90 -22.71
N SER A 224 -28.92 5.51 -22.32
CA SER A 224 -28.84 6.38 -21.14
C SER A 224 -28.93 7.84 -21.58
N THR A 225 -29.73 8.62 -20.86
CA THR A 225 -29.88 10.07 -21.06
C THR A 225 -29.33 10.86 -19.89
N GLU A 226 -29.39 10.27 -18.69
CA GLU A 226 -28.87 10.83 -17.46
C GLU A 226 -27.97 9.79 -16.77
N ILE A 227 -26.93 10.27 -16.09
CA ILE A 227 -26.06 9.49 -15.22
C ILE A 227 -26.10 10.15 -13.85
N ARG A 228 -26.37 9.39 -12.79
CA ARG A 228 -26.29 9.90 -11.41
C ARG A 228 -25.26 9.15 -10.61
N LEU A 229 -24.39 9.88 -9.92
CA LEU A 229 -23.43 9.34 -8.97
C LEU A 229 -23.93 9.58 -7.55
N TYR A 230 -23.89 8.55 -6.72
CA TYR A 230 -24.20 8.58 -5.30
C TYR A 230 -22.93 8.31 -4.51
N SER A 231 -22.62 9.19 -3.57
CA SER A 231 -21.41 9.09 -2.75
C SER A 231 -21.73 9.23 -1.28
N SER A 232 -21.05 8.43 -0.46
CA SER A 232 -21.20 8.46 1.00
C SER A 232 -20.59 9.74 1.58
N PRO A 233 -21.21 10.35 2.61
CA PRO A 233 -20.60 11.45 3.34
C PRO A 233 -19.33 11.01 4.09
N VAL A 234 -19.18 9.72 4.42
CA VAL A 234 -18.01 9.17 5.14
C VAL A 234 -16.78 9.07 4.25
N ASN A 235 -16.98 8.64 3.01
CA ASN A 235 -15.92 8.59 2.00
C ASN A 235 -16.46 9.22 0.71
N PRO A 236 -16.34 10.55 0.58
CA PRO A 236 -16.86 11.27 -0.55
C PRO A 236 -15.92 11.22 -1.75
N LYS A 237 -14.87 10.39 -1.77
CA LYS A 237 -13.89 10.31 -2.87
C LYS A 237 -14.22 9.23 -3.90
N VAL A 238 -14.93 8.19 -3.48
CA VAL A 238 -15.32 7.05 -4.31
C VAL A 238 -16.85 6.96 -4.33
N PRO A 239 -17.50 6.91 -5.51
CA PRO A 239 -18.94 6.74 -5.56
C PRO A 239 -19.30 5.34 -5.06
N ILE A 240 -20.35 5.25 -4.25
CA ILE A 240 -20.85 3.98 -3.70
C ILE A 240 -21.85 3.31 -4.66
N MET A 241 -22.55 4.12 -5.45
CA MET A 241 -23.55 3.66 -6.39
C MET A 241 -23.67 4.66 -7.55
N PHE A 242 -24.01 4.19 -8.74
CA PHE A 242 -24.44 5.07 -9.83
C PHE A 242 -25.65 4.50 -10.58
N GLU A 243 -26.38 5.42 -11.19
CA GLU A 243 -27.57 5.17 -11.99
C GLU A 243 -27.29 5.55 -13.44
N LEU A 244 -27.61 4.66 -14.37
CA LEU A 244 -27.79 4.99 -15.77
C LEU A 244 -29.28 5.08 -16.03
N LYS A 245 -29.81 6.27 -16.29
CA LYS A 245 -31.24 6.51 -16.42
C LYS A 245 -31.63 6.70 -17.89
N PRO A 246 -32.66 5.98 -18.39
CA PRO A 246 -33.13 6.10 -19.75
C PRO A 246 -34.24 7.17 -19.86
N ASN A 247 -34.63 7.52 -21.09
CA ASN A 247 -35.81 8.37 -21.31
C ASN A 247 -37.12 7.64 -20.99
N THR A 248 -37.17 6.32 -21.24
CA THR A 248 -38.34 5.46 -20.98
C THR A 248 -37.87 4.11 -20.42
N GLY A 249 -38.65 3.53 -19.51
CA GLY A 249 -38.31 2.27 -18.84
C GLY A 249 -37.54 2.44 -17.53
N ASN A 250 -37.02 1.33 -17.02
CA ASN A 250 -36.37 1.27 -15.71
C ASN A 250 -34.89 1.64 -15.79
N SER A 251 -34.43 2.44 -14.83
CA SER A 251 -33.01 2.72 -14.64
C SER A 251 -32.19 1.47 -14.34
N LYS A 252 -30.93 1.50 -14.76
CA LYS A 252 -29.92 0.50 -14.42
C LYS A 252 -29.05 1.05 -13.31
N TRP A 253 -28.89 0.26 -12.26
CA TRP A 253 -28.21 0.66 -11.04
C TRP A 253 -26.99 -0.21 -10.83
N PHE A 254 -25.89 0.41 -10.39
CA PHE A 254 -24.64 -0.29 -10.14
C PHE A 254 -24.07 0.18 -8.81
N TYR A 255 -23.56 -0.74 -8.00
CA TYR A 255 -22.92 -0.42 -6.73
C TYR A 255 -21.51 -0.99 -6.66
N SER A 256 -20.66 -0.31 -5.89
CA SER A 256 -19.32 -0.79 -5.58
C SER A 256 -19.37 -1.89 -4.53
N LYS A 257 -18.61 -2.97 -4.76
CA LYS A 257 -18.45 -4.10 -3.84
C LYS A 257 -17.24 -3.96 -2.93
N ASP A 258 -16.55 -2.84 -3.02
CA ASP A 258 -15.37 -2.54 -2.21
C ASP A 258 -15.26 -1.02 -1.96
N SER A 259 -14.42 -0.66 -1.00
CA SER A 259 -14.21 0.73 -0.56
C SER A 259 -13.47 1.59 -1.60
N SER A 260 -12.83 0.95 -2.58
CA SER A 260 -11.92 1.56 -3.55
C SER A 260 -12.57 1.81 -4.91
N GLY A 261 -13.76 1.27 -5.15
CA GLY A 261 -14.48 1.38 -6.42
C GLY A 261 -13.89 0.49 -7.52
N THR A 262 -13.22 -0.62 -7.18
CA THR A 262 -12.56 -1.49 -8.18
C THR A 262 -13.45 -2.62 -8.70
N SER A 263 -14.42 -3.06 -7.91
CA SER A 263 -15.36 -4.12 -8.25
C SER A 263 -16.79 -3.58 -8.20
N TRP A 264 -17.53 -3.76 -9.29
CA TRP A 264 -18.90 -3.23 -9.43
C TRP A 264 -19.89 -4.34 -9.76
N GLN A 265 -21.14 -4.18 -9.32
CA GLN A 265 -22.22 -5.11 -9.62
C GLN A 265 -23.52 -4.37 -9.87
N GLU A 266 -24.33 -4.91 -10.79
CA GLU A 266 -25.68 -4.41 -11.08
C GLU A 266 -26.63 -4.71 -9.90
N ASP A 267 -27.44 -3.71 -9.53
CA ASP A 267 -28.55 -3.82 -8.57
C ASP A 267 -29.88 -3.77 -9.33
N ALA A 268 -30.86 -4.54 -8.85
CA ALA A 268 -32.18 -4.61 -9.48
C ALA A 268 -32.97 -3.29 -9.39
N GLY A 269 -32.64 -2.39 -8.46
CA GLY A 269 -33.20 -1.03 -8.40
C GLY A 269 -34.67 -0.94 -8.01
N ASN A 270 -35.24 -1.97 -7.38
CA ASN A 270 -36.67 -2.05 -7.11
C ASN A 270 -37.12 -0.95 -6.12
N ASN A 271 -38.15 -0.18 -6.50
CA ASN A 271 -38.83 0.83 -5.67
C ASN A 271 -38.00 2.06 -5.26
N PHE A 272 -36.90 2.39 -5.96
CA PHE A 272 -36.12 3.62 -5.67
C PHE A 272 -36.82 4.91 -6.10
N TYR A 273 -37.91 4.81 -6.87
CA TYR A 273 -38.74 5.93 -7.27
C TYR A 273 -40.20 5.76 -6.85
N SER A 274 -40.80 6.87 -6.43
CA SER A 274 -42.25 7.05 -6.30
C SER A 274 -42.59 8.46 -6.79
N ASP A 275 -43.53 8.61 -7.73
CA ASP A 275 -43.88 9.91 -8.35
C ASP A 275 -42.66 10.74 -8.80
N ASN A 276 -41.68 10.08 -9.41
CA ASN A 276 -40.39 10.65 -9.85
C ASN A 276 -39.51 11.25 -8.73
N GLN A 277 -39.79 10.94 -7.46
CA GLN A 277 -38.96 11.29 -6.31
C GLN A 277 -38.21 10.07 -5.78
N LEU A 278 -37.00 10.29 -5.26
CA LEU A 278 -36.20 9.25 -4.62
C LEU A 278 -36.88 8.80 -3.31
N THR A 279 -36.96 7.49 -3.11
CA THR A 279 -37.65 6.91 -1.95
C THR A 279 -36.69 6.56 -0.81
N GLU A 280 -37.27 6.22 0.35
CA GLU A 280 -36.55 5.67 1.49
C GLU A 280 -35.85 4.33 1.17
N ALA A 281 -36.38 3.55 0.21
CA ALA A 281 -35.76 2.30 -0.21
C ALA A 281 -34.34 2.51 -0.76
N LEU A 282 -34.12 3.61 -1.48
CA LEU A 282 -32.78 3.99 -1.94
C LEU A 282 -31.89 4.41 -0.77
N ALA A 283 -32.40 5.23 0.14
CA ALA A 283 -31.66 5.64 1.34
C ALA A 283 -31.17 4.42 2.14
N LYS A 284 -32.04 3.43 2.34
CA LYS A 284 -31.71 2.17 3.02
C LYS A 284 -30.61 1.38 2.28
N LYS A 285 -30.63 1.36 0.94
CA LYS A 285 -29.61 0.69 0.13
C LYS A 285 -28.26 1.41 0.17
N LEU A 286 -28.26 2.74 0.13
CA LEU A 286 -27.03 3.54 0.29
C LEU A 286 -26.45 3.39 1.70
N ASP A 287 -27.31 3.31 2.73
CA ASP A 287 -26.91 2.99 4.10
C ASP A 287 -26.23 1.62 4.15
N GLU A 288 -26.84 0.59 3.54
CA GLU A 288 -26.28 -0.77 3.49
C GLU A 288 -24.89 -0.80 2.85
N PHE A 289 -24.70 -0.14 1.70
CA PHE A 289 -23.41 -0.13 0.99
C PHE A 289 -22.36 0.73 1.70
N THR A 290 -22.76 1.86 2.29
CA THR A 290 -21.87 2.69 3.11
C THR A 290 -21.38 1.93 4.33
N CYS A 291 -22.29 1.18 4.94
CA CYS A 291 -22.07 0.34 6.11
C CYS A 291 -21.15 -0.83 5.78
N ARG A 292 -21.36 -1.49 4.64
CA ARG A 292 -20.56 -2.65 4.23
C ARG A 292 -19.16 -2.28 3.73
N TYR A 293 -19.04 -1.20 2.95
CA TYR A 293 -17.83 -0.92 2.18
C TYR A 293 -17.13 0.41 2.52
N HIS A 294 -17.75 1.34 3.26
CA HIS A 294 -17.19 2.68 3.50
C HIS A 294 -17.10 3.07 5.00
N ASN A 295 -17.13 2.08 5.91
CA ASN A 295 -17.00 2.27 7.37
C ASN A 295 -17.94 3.36 7.95
N GLY A 296 -19.15 3.48 7.39
CA GLY A 296 -20.16 4.44 7.85
C GLY A 296 -21.40 3.75 8.40
N VAL A 297 -21.85 4.14 9.58
CA VAL A 297 -22.99 3.53 10.27
C VAL A 297 -24.15 4.51 10.38
N THR A 298 -25.32 4.14 9.87
CA THR A 298 -26.57 4.84 10.18
C THR A 298 -27.19 4.22 11.44
N VAL A 299 -27.26 5.00 12.53
CA VAL A 299 -27.75 4.57 13.84
C VAL A 299 -29.27 4.71 13.91
N ASP A 300 -29.98 3.60 14.12
CA ASP A 300 -31.43 3.58 14.34
C ASP A 300 -31.76 3.56 15.84
N LEU A 301 -32.23 4.69 16.39
CA LEU A 301 -32.62 4.86 17.78
C LEU A 301 -34.10 4.51 18.03
N SER A 302 -34.79 3.84 17.10
CA SER A 302 -36.17 3.36 17.35
C SER A 302 -36.21 2.48 18.59
N HIS A 303 -37.25 2.61 19.42
CA HIS A 303 -37.31 1.92 20.70
C HIS A 303 -37.34 0.39 20.55
N ASP A 304 -38.07 -0.14 19.57
CA ASP A 304 -38.05 -1.57 19.20
C ASP A 304 -36.66 -2.05 18.79
N ARG A 305 -35.90 -1.23 18.06
CA ARG A 305 -34.51 -1.51 17.65
C ARG A 305 -33.51 -1.43 18.81
N SER A 306 -33.81 -0.62 19.82
CA SER A 306 -32.97 -0.42 20.99
C SER A 306 -33.23 -1.49 22.07
N THR A 307 -34.44 -2.05 22.09
CA THR A 307 -34.89 -3.03 23.09
C THR A 307 -34.85 -4.48 22.60
N SER A 308 -35.11 -4.76 21.31
CA SER A 308 -35.07 -6.11 20.73
C SER A 308 -33.65 -6.58 20.38
N SER A 309 -33.42 -7.90 20.42
CA SER A 309 -32.19 -8.56 19.93
C SER A 309 -32.26 -8.97 18.45
N ASP A 310 -33.44 -8.91 17.83
CA ASP A 310 -33.74 -9.63 16.58
C ASP A 310 -33.63 -8.75 15.32
N HIS A 311 -32.90 -7.62 15.43
CA HIS A 311 -32.98 -6.54 14.47
C HIS A 311 -31.60 -6.00 14.06
N THR A 312 -31.36 -5.97 12.75
CA THR A 312 -30.15 -5.40 12.12
C THR A 312 -30.23 -3.88 12.03
N TYR A 313 -29.13 -3.16 12.32
CA TYR A 313 -29.04 -1.69 12.21
C TYR A 313 -28.98 -1.19 10.74
N CYS A 314 -27.85 -1.35 10.03
CA CYS A 314 -27.73 -0.89 8.62
C CYS A 314 -27.34 -1.96 7.59
N CYS A 315 -26.71 -3.07 7.97
CA CYS A 315 -26.46 -4.20 7.07
C CYS A 315 -26.40 -5.52 7.86
N ASP A 316 -26.28 -6.65 7.17
CA ASP A 316 -26.17 -7.98 7.81
C ASP A 316 -24.92 -8.09 8.71
N GLU A 317 -23.86 -7.30 8.44
CA GLU A 317 -22.69 -7.19 9.34
C GLU A 317 -22.99 -6.43 10.65
N HIS A 318 -24.24 -6.01 10.88
CA HIS A 318 -24.73 -5.48 12.15
C HIS A 318 -25.59 -6.49 12.92
N ALA A 319 -25.84 -7.69 12.39
CA ALA A 319 -26.73 -8.71 12.95
C ALA A 319 -26.12 -9.53 14.11
N GLY A 320 -25.28 -8.93 14.95
CA GLY A 320 -24.77 -9.61 16.13
C GLY A 320 -25.87 -9.72 17.18
N GLU A 321 -26.18 -10.95 17.65
CA GLU A 321 -27.01 -11.15 18.84
C GLU A 321 -26.48 -10.28 20.00
N LYS A 322 -27.39 -9.63 20.74
CA LYS A 322 -27.04 -8.81 21.92
C LYS A 322 -26.05 -9.58 22.82
N GLY A 323 -24.88 -8.97 23.05
CA GLY A 323 -23.87 -9.50 23.97
C GLY A 323 -22.96 -10.60 23.43
N LYS A 324 -23.08 -11.04 22.16
CA LYS A 324 -22.23 -12.12 21.61
C LYS A 324 -21.06 -11.68 20.73
N GLY A 325 -20.93 -10.39 20.41
CA GLY A 325 -19.79 -9.84 19.66
C GLY A 325 -19.78 -10.27 18.19
N GLY A 326 -19.88 -9.31 17.27
CA GLY A 326 -19.82 -9.58 15.84
C GLY A 326 -20.38 -8.49 14.93
N GLY A 327 -21.27 -7.64 15.44
CA GLY A 327 -21.83 -6.48 14.71
C GLY A 327 -21.05 -5.19 14.94
N LYS A 328 -21.03 -4.26 13.96
CA LYS A 328 -20.35 -2.94 14.12
C LYS A 328 -21.05 -2.00 15.12
N VAL A 329 -22.26 -2.33 15.58
CA VAL A 329 -23.00 -1.59 16.63
C VAL A 329 -23.39 -2.55 17.75
N ARG A 330 -23.12 -2.16 19.00
CA ARG A 330 -23.57 -2.86 20.21
C ARG A 330 -24.50 -1.96 21.00
N VAL A 331 -25.64 -2.49 21.47
CA VAL A 331 -26.60 -1.74 22.28
C VAL A 331 -26.66 -2.32 23.69
N ASP A 332 -26.28 -1.53 24.69
CA ASP A 332 -26.39 -1.88 26.10
C ASP A 332 -27.54 -1.09 26.75
N GLN A 333 -28.35 -1.72 27.59
CA GLN A 333 -29.32 -1.02 28.43
C GLN A 333 -28.67 -0.69 29.77
N VAL A 334 -28.71 0.58 30.16
CA VAL A 334 -28.05 1.10 31.37
C VAL A 334 -29.04 1.98 32.14
N THR A 335 -28.83 2.15 33.44
CA THR A 335 -29.64 3.01 34.30
C THR A 335 -28.76 3.98 35.07
N VAL A 336 -29.06 5.28 34.96
CA VAL A 336 -28.46 6.33 35.79
C VAL A 336 -29.19 6.35 37.12
N SER A 337 -28.47 6.26 38.24
CA SER A 337 -29.08 6.25 39.59
C SER A 337 -28.63 7.46 40.42
N CYS A 338 -29.54 7.97 41.25
CA CYS A 338 -29.28 9.09 42.15
C CYS A 338 -28.73 8.63 43.52
N GLU A 339 -27.77 9.36 44.10
CA GLU A 339 -27.22 9.14 45.45
C GLU A 339 -28.26 9.49 46.53
N HIS A 340 -29.19 8.57 46.75
CA HIS A 340 -30.33 8.74 47.66
C HIS A 340 -30.56 7.47 48.50
N PRO A 341 -31.02 7.57 49.77
CA PRO A 341 -31.37 6.40 50.60
C PRO A 341 -32.42 5.46 49.98
N LYS A 342 -33.22 5.98 49.03
CA LYS A 342 -34.09 5.23 48.11
C LYS A 342 -33.72 5.62 46.68
N PRO A 343 -32.89 4.85 45.97
CA PRO A 343 -32.39 5.24 44.65
C PRO A 343 -33.54 5.34 43.65
N ILE A 344 -33.63 6.48 42.97
CA ILE A 344 -34.44 6.71 41.78
C ILE A 344 -33.52 6.63 40.54
N SER A 345 -34.03 6.12 39.43
CA SER A 345 -33.21 5.82 38.26
C SER A 345 -33.88 6.12 36.93
N ILE A 346 -33.07 6.51 35.93
CA ILE A 346 -33.52 6.77 34.55
C ILE A 346 -32.84 5.75 33.62
N PRO A 347 -33.61 4.90 32.90
CA PRO A 347 -33.05 3.99 31.91
C PRO A 347 -32.66 4.72 30.61
N TYR A 348 -31.60 4.25 29.97
CA TYR A 348 -31.17 4.70 28.66
C TYR A 348 -30.48 3.57 27.89
N HIS A 349 -30.36 3.73 26.57
CA HIS A 349 -29.69 2.77 25.70
C HIS A 349 -28.37 3.35 25.17
N LYS A 350 -27.28 2.59 25.34
CA LYS A 350 -25.93 2.94 24.89
C LYS A 350 -25.63 2.21 23.59
N HIS A 351 -25.61 2.94 22.48
CA HIS A 351 -25.28 2.45 21.14
C HIS A 351 -23.78 2.69 20.88
N VAL A 352 -22.96 1.66 21.10
CA VAL A 352 -21.51 1.69 20.90
C VAL A 352 -21.20 1.33 19.45
N ILE A 353 -20.62 2.26 18.70
CA ILE A 353 -20.11 2.00 17.36
C ILE A 353 -18.68 1.50 17.48
N THR A 354 -18.35 0.42 16.77
CA THR A 354 -17.06 -0.28 16.85
C THR A 354 -16.37 -0.36 15.49
N GLY A 355 -15.09 -0.73 15.47
CA GLY A 355 -14.35 -0.99 14.24
C GLY A 355 -13.94 0.26 13.44
N GLY A 356 -13.73 1.41 14.10
CA GLY A 356 -13.28 2.63 13.44
C GLY A 356 -14.36 3.36 12.65
N CYS A 357 -15.62 2.93 12.75
CA CYS A 357 -16.70 3.47 11.94
C CYS A 357 -17.11 4.89 12.34
N SER A 358 -17.49 5.68 11.34
CA SER A 358 -18.13 6.99 11.53
C SER A 358 -19.66 6.83 11.56
N ILE A 359 -20.39 7.69 12.26
CA ILE A 359 -21.85 7.74 12.12
C ILE A 359 -22.16 8.50 10.82
N SER A 360 -22.80 7.84 9.85
CA SER A 360 -23.25 8.44 8.58
C SER A 360 -24.65 9.06 8.66
N GLY A 361 -25.40 8.74 9.71
CA GLY A 361 -26.73 9.30 9.96
C GLY A 361 -27.33 8.74 11.26
N ILE A 362 -28.35 9.41 11.80
CA ILE A 362 -29.16 8.89 12.92
C ILE A 362 -30.62 8.94 12.52
N LYS A 363 -31.39 7.91 12.87
CA LYS A 363 -32.83 7.82 12.57
C LYS A 363 -33.60 7.16 13.70
N TYR A 364 -34.92 7.34 13.74
CA TYR A 364 -35.79 6.63 14.68
C TYR A 364 -37.25 6.65 14.22
N ASN A 365 -38.07 5.76 14.76
CA ASN A 365 -39.51 5.70 14.53
C ASN A 365 -40.27 6.06 15.82
N GLU A 366 -41.32 6.87 15.70
CA GLU A 366 -42.24 7.20 16.79
C GLU A 366 -43.42 6.24 16.73
N GLY A 367 -43.40 5.18 17.54
CA GLY A 367 -44.33 4.03 17.56
C GLY A 367 -45.83 4.36 17.58
N GLY A 368 -46.34 4.84 16.45
CA GLY A 368 -47.74 5.29 16.29
C GLY A 368 -48.07 5.96 14.95
N ASN A 369 -47.08 6.36 14.13
CA ASN A 369 -47.32 6.98 12.81
C ASN A 369 -46.72 6.21 11.61
N GLY A 370 -45.91 5.17 11.86
CA GLY A 370 -45.29 4.32 10.84
C GLY A 370 -44.24 5.01 9.96
N ARG A 371 -43.75 6.20 10.33
CA ARG A 371 -42.80 6.98 9.53
C ARG A 371 -41.44 7.05 10.22
N VAL A 372 -40.39 6.66 9.51
CA VAL A 372 -39.01 6.83 9.96
C VAL A 372 -38.63 8.31 9.90
N ARG A 373 -38.13 8.83 11.01
CA ARG A 373 -37.58 10.18 11.12
C ARG A 373 -36.06 10.12 11.02
N MET A 374 -35.48 10.85 10.09
CA MET A 374 -34.03 11.02 9.99
C MET A 374 -33.60 12.29 10.74
N ILE A 375 -32.61 12.18 11.62
CA ILE A 375 -31.92 13.33 12.18
C ILE A 375 -31.04 13.91 11.07
N LYS A 376 -31.27 15.17 10.73
CA LYS A 376 -30.53 15.86 9.68
C LYS A 376 -29.27 16.54 10.24
N LYS A 377 -29.37 17.10 11.45
CA LYS A 377 -28.25 17.77 12.13
C LYS A 377 -28.30 17.59 13.64
N LEU A 378 -27.10 17.62 14.24
CA LEU A 378 -26.88 17.73 15.67
C LEU A 378 -26.32 19.14 15.96
N GLY A 379 -27.20 20.07 16.29
CA GLY A 379 -26.89 21.51 16.33
C GLY A 379 -26.49 22.01 14.94
N ASP A 380 -25.30 22.59 14.82
CA ASP A 380 -24.80 23.13 13.56
C ASP A 380 -24.07 22.08 12.70
N LYS A 381 -23.90 20.85 13.21
CA LYS A 381 -23.13 19.79 12.56
C LYS A 381 -23.99 18.84 11.72
N ALA A 382 -23.51 18.55 10.51
CA ALA A 382 -24.04 17.53 9.60
C ALA A 382 -23.23 16.22 9.71
N PHE A 383 -23.71 15.14 9.09
CA PHE A 383 -23.00 13.87 9.04
C PHE A 383 -21.87 13.91 7.98
N PRO A 384 -20.76 13.17 8.19
CA PRO A 384 -20.57 12.11 9.18
C PRO A 384 -19.95 12.59 10.50
N ILE A 385 -20.18 11.83 11.57
CA ILE A 385 -19.47 11.99 12.84
C ILE A 385 -18.33 10.96 12.90
N PRO A 386 -17.04 11.36 12.86
CA PRO A 386 -15.91 10.42 12.84
C PRO A 386 -15.59 9.84 14.22
N GLY A 387 -14.82 8.74 14.26
CA GLY A 387 -14.08 8.30 15.45
C GLY A 387 -14.78 7.31 16.39
N SER A 388 -15.49 6.30 15.87
CA SER A 388 -16.19 5.28 16.66
C SER A 388 -17.01 5.85 17.83
N PRO A 389 -17.90 6.81 17.58
CA PRO A 389 -18.68 7.44 18.63
C PRO A 389 -19.62 6.43 19.32
N THR A 390 -20.15 6.83 20.45
CA THR A 390 -21.20 6.15 21.19
C THR A 390 -22.37 7.10 21.36
N VAL A 391 -23.57 6.64 21.02
CA VAL A 391 -24.80 7.41 21.22
C VAL A 391 -25.54 6.86 22.43
N HIS A 392 -25.76 7.69 23.44
CA HIS A 392 -26.58 7.35 24.61
C HIS A 392 -27.96 7.96 24.41
N ALA A 393 -29.00 7.15 24.30
CA ALA A 393 -30.35 7.61 24.00
C ALA A 393 -31.29 7.43 25.21
N PHE A 394 -31.92 8.53 25.61
CA PHE A 394 -32.92 8.62 26.67
C PHE A 394 -34.29 8.77 26.05
N TYR A 395 -35.24 7.98 26.55
CA TYR A 395 -36.56 7.82 25.96
C TYR A 395 -37.66 8.39 26.84
N CYS A 396 -38.73 8.86 26.19
CA CYS A 396 -40.01 9.15 26.79
C CYS A 396 -41.08 8.27 26.14
N GLY A 397 -41.55 7.24 26.86
CA GLY A 397 -42.24 6.13 26.21
C GLY A 397 -41.32 5.49 25.17
N GLU A 398 -41.76 5.42 23.90
CA GLU A 398 -40.99 4.83 22.80
C GLU A 398 -40.22 5.85 21.94
N VAL A 399 -40.18 7.13 22.34
CA VAL A 399 -39.58 8.20 21.54
C VAL A 399 -38.27 8.68 22.19
N PRO A 400 -37.13 8.68 21.47
CA PRO A 400 -35.89 9.25 21.98
C PRO A 400 -36.05 10.79 22.08
N LYS A 401 -35.75 11.34 23.26
CA LYS A 401 -35.93 12.78 23.57
C LYS A 401 -34.64 13.51 23.89
N LEU A 402 -33.65 12.79 24.39
CA LEU A 402 -32.35 13.34 24.73
C LEU A 402 -31.30 12.31 24.31
N ILE A 403 -30.24 12.76 23.64
CA ILE A 403 -29.09 11.91 23.32
C ILE A 403 -27.81 12.57 23.79
N TYR A 404 -26.86 11.75 24.20
CA TYR A 404 -25.47 12.17 24.38
C TYR A 404 -24.60 11.49 23.33
N LEU A 405 -23.78 12.28 22.65
CA LEU A 405 -22.79 11.78 21.71
C LEU A 405 -21.43 11.78 22.40
N GLU A 406 -20.90 10.59 22.67
CA GLU A 406 -19.61 10.34 23.33
C GLU A 406 -18.59 9.85 22.30
N GLY A 407 -17.37 10.35 22.32
CA GLY A 407 -16.30 9.87 21.43
C GLY A 407 -16.37 10.42 20.01
N GLY A 408 -15.18 10.57 19.41
CA GLY A 408 -14.93 11.15 18.09
C GLY A 408 -13.54 11.81 18.02
N THR A 409 -13.20 12.43 16.88
CA THR A 409 -12.02 13.33 16.78
C THR A 409 -12.17 14.52 17.74
N GLU A 410 -11.09 15.25 18.06
CA GLU A 410 -11.15 16.45 18.94
C GLU A 410 -12.23 17.47 18.53
N GLU A 411 -12.64 17.45 17.27
CA GLU A 411 -13.65 18.32 16.68
C GLU A 411 -15.05 18.06 17.23
N VAL A 412 -15.40 16.82 17.64
CA VAL A 412 -16.70 16.47 18.23
C VAL A 412 -16.54 16.29 19.74
N LYS A 413 -16.35 17.39 20.46
CA LYS A 413 -16.43 17.39 21.93
C LYS A 413 -17.75 16.74 22.35
N ALA A 414 -17.67 15.82 23.31
CA ALA A 414 -18.83 15.06 23.76
C ALA A 414 -19.93 15.99 24.29
N LYS A 415 -21.16 15.84 23.79
CA LYS A 415 -22.23 16.83 23.93
C LYS A 415 -23.61 16.21 24.02
N TRP A 416 -24.51 16.93 24.68
CA TRP A 416 -25.93 16.59 24.84
C TRP A 416 -26.78 17.26 23.76
N PHE A 417 -27.73 16.53 23.17
CA PHE A 417 -28.69 17.03 22.19
C PHE A 417 -30.12 16.62 22.56
N LYS A 418 -31.08 17.52 22.39
CA LYS A 418 -32.49 17.29 22.71
C LYS A 418 -33.41 17.45 21.51
N ASN A 419 -34.48 16.68 21.52
CA ASN A 419 -35.58 16.82 20.57
C ASN A 419 -36.67 17.75 21.15
N SER A 420 -36.89 18.90 20.51
CA SER A 420 -37.92 19.86 20.92
C SER A 420 -39.34 19.57 20.38
N GLY A 421 -39.48 18.57 19.51
CA GLY A 421 -40.74 18.02 19.01
C GLY A 421 -41.58 19.02 18.20
N THR A 422 -40.95 19.92 17.44
CA THR A 422 -41.64 20.97 16.65
C THR A 422 -41.79 20.61 15.17
N SER A 423 -41.17 19.52 14.69
CA SER A 423 -41.14 19.11 13.29
C SER A 423 -42.27 18.14 12.93
N SER A 424 -43.20 18.58 12.07
CA SER A 424 -44.32 17.78 11.54
C SER A 424 -43.97 16.88 10.34
N GLY A 425 -42.68 16.63 10.06
CA GLY A 425 -42.21 15.91 8.87
C GLY A 425 -41.20 14.78 9.13
N ASN A 426 -40.82 14.04 8.10
CA ASN A 426 -39.94 12.84 8.19
C ASN A 426 -38.47 13.14 8.55
N ASN A 427 -38.09 14.40 8.78
CA ASN A 427 -36.72 14.80 9.09
C ASN A 427 -36.70 15.82 10.23
N GLU A 428 -35.70 15.73 11.11
CA GLU A 428 -35.61 16.58 12.31
C GLU A 428 -34.21 17.15 12.55
N ASP A 429 -34.15 18.38 13.05
CA ASP A 429 -32.93 19.00 13.56
C ASP A 429 -32.95 18.91 15.09
N TRP A 430 -31.90 18.35 15.69
CA TRP A 430 -31.76 18.24 17.15
C TRP A 430 -30.87 19.37 17.66
N THR A 431 -31.21 19.97 18.79
CA THR A 431 -30.49 21.13 19.32
C THR A 431 -29.68 20.78 20.56
N GLU A 432 -28.57 21.48 20.78
CA GLU A 432 -27.71 21.26 21.95
C GLU A 432 -28.48 21.53 23.25
N ALA A 433 -28.40 20.60 24.21
CA ALA A 433 -28.99 20.76 25.53
C ALA A 433 -28.01 21.52 26.45
N GLN A 434 -28.53 22.50 27.19
CA GLN A 434 -27.76 23.34 28.11
C GLN A 434 -27.83 22.80 29.54
N GLY A 435 -26.82 23.11 30.37
CA GLY A 435 -26.83 22.76 31.79
C GLY A 435 -26.45 21.32 32.14
N LEU A 436 -25.94 20.52 31.18
CA LEU A 436 -25.53 19.13 31.38
C LEU A 436 -24.01 18.92 31.18
N GLN A 437 -23.22 20.00 31.18
CA GLN A 437 -21.80 19.98 30.81
C GLN A 437 -20.93 19.22 31.83
N ASP A 438 -21.36 19.18 33.08
CA ASP A 438 -20.69 18.51 34.20
C ASP A 438 -21.12 17.03 34.36
N ILE A 439 -21.90 16.49 33.42
CA ILE A 439 -22.38 15.10 33.45
C ILE A 439 -21.77 14.34 32.26
N LYS A 440 -20.77 13.51 32.53
CA LYS A 440 -20.09 12.67 31.53
C LYS A 440 -20.56 11.21 31.63
N PRO A 441 -20.66 10.44 30.52
CA PRO A 441 -21.21 9.08 30.57
C PRO A 441 -20.44 8.05 31.38
N GLY A 442 -19.14 8.26 31.60
CA GLY A 442 -18.37 7.45 32.55
C GLY A 442 -18.97 7.47 33.97
N GLU A 443 -19.73 8.51 34.30
CA GLU A 443 -20.43 8.70 35.58
C GLU A 443 -21.91 8.22 35.51
N LEU A 444 -22.51 8.17 34.30
CA LEU A 444 -23.90 7.74 34.08
C LEU A 444 -24.14 6.24 34.32
N GLY A 445 -23.09 5.41 34.26
CA GLY A 445 -23.13 3.99 34.65
C GLY A 445 -22.99 3.75 36.16
N SER A 446 -22.91 4.81 36.95
CA SER A 446 -22.71 4.80 38.40
C SER A 446 -23.76 5.67 39.11
N THR A 447 -23.56 5.95 40.41
CA THR A 447 -24.45 6.82 41.18
C THR A 447 -24.00 8.29 41.06
N ILE A 448 -24.89 9.17 40.58
CA ILE A 448 -24.64 10.62 40.49
C ILE A 448 -25.32 11.37 41.64
N ASN A 449 -24.84 12.57 41.99
CA ASN A 449 -25.43 13.36 43.07
C ASN A 449 -26.82 13.93 42.68
N CYS A 450 -27.59 14.38 43.67
CA CYS A 450 -28.96 14.86 43.43
C CYS A 450 -29.05 16.09 42.53
N ASP A 451 -28.05 16.98 42.53
CA ASP A 451 -28.04 18.17 41.68
C ASP A 451 -27.87 17.77 40.20
N GLN A 452 -26.87 16.93 39.90
CA GLN A 452 -26.63 16.38 38.56
C GLN A 452 -27.85 15.58 38.05
N TYR A 453 -28.49 14.79 38.93
CA TYR A 453 -29.69 14.03 38.57
C TYR A 453 -30.87 14.95 38.22
N ASN A 454 -31.07 16.03 38.98
CA ASN A 454 -32.12 17.00 38.72
C ASN A 454 -31.89 17.78 37.43
N ASP A 455 -30.64 18.11 37.11
CA ASP A 455 -30.29 18.73 35.83
C ASP A 455 -30.66 17.81 34.64
N LEU A 456 -30.41 16.50 34.76
CA LEU A 456 -30.81 15.51 33.74
C LEU A 456 -32.34 15.40 33.60
N VAL A 457 -33.09 15.33 34.71
CA VAL A 457 -34.56 15.33 34.72
C VAL A 457 -35.11 16.60 34.08
N LYS A 458 -34.53 17.76 34.38
CA LYS A 458 -34.91 19.04 33.81
C LYS A 458 -34.71 19.06 32.30
N ALA A 459 -33.56 18.61 31.80
CA ALA A 459 -33.29 18.58 30.36
C ALA A 459 -34.25 17.64 29.60
N ILE A 460 -34.60 16.48 30.18
CA ILE A 460 -35.60 15.56 29.63
C ILE A 460 -37.01 16.19 29.66
N THR A 461 -37.33 16.93 30.72
CA THR A 461 -38.59 17.68 30.85
C THR A 461 -38.70 18.81 29.83
N GLU A 462 -37.61 19.55 29.57
CA GLU A 462 -37.51 20.55 28.51
C GLU A 462 -37.67 19.94 27.11
N ALA A 463 -37.31 18.67 26.94
CA ALA A 463 -37.60 17.86 25.74
C ALA A 463 -39.05 17.32 25.71
N LYS A 464 -39.94 17.88 26.55
CA LYS A 464 -41.38 17.56 26.69
C LYS A 464 -41.66 16.15 27.23
N CYS A 465 -40.84 15.66 28.17
CA CYS A 465 -41.08 14.41 28.86
C CYS A 465 -41.22 14.58 30.37
N GLN A 466 -42.42 14.36 30.91
CA GLN A 466 -42.72 14.53 32.34
C GLN A 466 -42.68 13.21 33.14
N SER A 467 -42.07 12.16 32.58
CA SER A 467 -42.13 10.80 33.13
C SER A 467 -41.17 10.54 34.30
N TYR A 468 -40.26 11.47 34.62
CA TYR A 468 -39.23 11.29 35.65
C TYR A 468 -39.37 12.34 36.76
N GLN A 469 -39.12 11.92 38.01
CA GLN A 469 -39.26 12.77 39.21
C GLN A 469 -37.89 13.29 39.69
N GLU A 470 -37.84 14.50 40.24
CA GLU A 470 -36.63 15.12 40.84
C GLU A 470 -36.26 14.50 42.20
N CYS A 471 -34.97 14.48 42.53
CA CYS A 471 -34.44 14.17 43.87
C CYS A 471 -34.56 15.40 44.80
N ASN A 472 -35.21 15.23 45.96
CA ASN A 472 -35.42 16.30 46.95
C ASN A 472 -34.51 16.19 48.20
N TYR A 473 -33.33 15.58 48.10
CA TYR A 473 -32.45 15.32 49.25
C TYR A 473 -31.36 16.37 49.42
N THR A 474 -31.17 16.84 50.66
CA THR A 474 -30.14 17.81 51.05
C THR A 474 -29.20 17.17 52.09
N PRO A 475 -27.88 17.11 51.85
CA PRO A 475 -26.94 16.54 52.84
C PRO A 475 -26.86 17.43 54.10
N LYS A 476 -26.83 16.84 55.30
CA LYS A 476 -26.55 17.59 56.55
C LYS A 476 -25.04 17.92 56.64
N PRO A 477 -24.64 19.16 57.01
CA PRO A 477 -23.23 19.51 57.15
C PRO A 477 -22.59 18.86 58.39
N SER A 478 -21.36 18.37 58.25
CA SER A 478 -20.54 17.79 59.32
C SER A 478 -19.89 18.88 60.19
N LEU A 479 -20.00 18.72 61.51
CA LEU A 479 -19.44 19.61 62.54
C LEU A 479 -17.90 19.56 62.54
N ARG A 480 -17.23 20.71 62.43
CA ARG A 480 -15.79 20.89 62.71
C ARG A 480 -15.57 21.12 64.22
N PRO A 481 -14.49 20.60 64.84
CA PRO A 481 -14.03 21.04 66.17
C PRO A 481 -13.21 22.33 66.07
N GLY A 482 -13.39 23.25 67.01
CA GLY A 482 -12.72 24.56 67.05
C GLY A 482 -11.38 24.57 67.80
N THR A 483 -10.51 25.49 67.36
CA THR A 483 -9.33 26.07 68.03
C THR A 483 -9.78 27.38 68.72
N ASP A 484 -9.34 27.89 69.86
CA ASP A 484 -8.21 27.66 70.76
C ASP A 484 -8.61 28.21 72.15
N GLY A 485 -7.95 27.73 73.21
CA GLY A 485 -7.98 28.40 74.52
C GLY A 485 -7.50 27.52 75.67
N ASP A 486 -6.19 27.48 75.90
CA ASP A 486 -5.58 27.08 77.18
C ASP A 486 -5.09 28.34 77.92
N PRO A 487 -5.20 28.43 79.26
CA PRO A 487 -4.06 28.01 80.10
C PRO A 487 -4.44 27.37 81.45
N GLY A 488 -3.75 26.30 81.84
CA GLY A 488 -3.91 25.67 83.16
C GLY A 488 -2.81 24.71 83.64
N LEU A 489 -1.59 25.22 83.84
CA LEU A 489 -0.66 24.93 84.98
C LEU A 489 -0.58 23.51 85.60
N ARG A 490 0.55 22.80 85.37
CA ARG A 490 1.58 22.30 86.33
C ARG A 490 2.20 20.96 85.90
N GLY A 491 3.55 20.90 85.86
CA GLY A 491 4.37 19.67 85.78
C GLY A 491 4.40 18.87 87.10
N PRO A 492 5.34 17.92 87.34
CA PRO A 492 6.69 17.80 86.79
C PRO A 492 7.16 16.37 86.39
N THR A 493 8.41 16.31 85.94
CA THR A 493 9.29 15.19 85.56
C THR A 493 9.60 14.15 86.64
N LEU A 494 9.82 12.89 86.21
CA LEU A 494 10.66 11.76 86.73
C LEU A 494 9.98 10.46 86.21
N GLY A 495 10.57 9.57 85.40
CA GLY A 495 11.78 8.76 85.57
C GLY A 495 11.53 7.38 84.90
N GLN A 496 12.58 6.82 84.31
CA GLN A 496 12.80 5.49 83.68
C GLN A 496 12.18 4.26 84.43
N PRO A 497 12.04 3.04 83.83
CA PRO A 497 13.16 2.22 83.28
C PRO A 497 12.91 1.16 82.16
N GLU A 498 14.00 0.87 81.43
CA GLU A 498 14.65 -0.43 81.08
C GLU A 498 13.91 -1.79 80.95
N ARG A 499 14.49 -2.61 80.04
CA ARG A 499 14.71 -4.09 80.05
C ARG A 499 13.56 -5.01 79.56
N ASP A 500 13.77 -6.17 78.90
CA ASP A 500 14.95 -6.95 78.46
C ASP A 500 14.49 -8.21 77.68
N THR A 501 15.45 -8.90 76.99
CA THR A 501 15.58 -10.38 76.78
C THR A 501 14.62 -11.10 75.80
N ASP A 502 14.97 -12.15 75.02
CA ASP A 502 16.21 -12.95 74.80
C ASP A 502 16.02 -13.96 73.63
N ASN A 503 17.14 -14.37 73.00
CA ASN A 503 17.57 -15.73 72.56
C ASN A 503 16.81 -16.54 71.46
N GLU A 504 17.42 -17.41 70.63
CA GLU A 504 18.80 -17.95 70.43
C GLU A 504 18.84 -18.74 69.09
N ALA A 505 19.93 -18.64 68.29
CA ALA A 505 20.98 -19.65 67.96
C ALA A 505 20.66 -20.69 66.84
N GLY A 506 21.59 -21.14 65.97
CA GLY A 506 23.05 -20.99 65.81
C GLY A 506 23.48 -21.43 64.38
N ASP A 507 24.57 -20.89 63.81
CA ASP A 507 25.96 -21.42 63.79
C ASP A 507 26.19 -22.49 62.68
N THR A 508 27.28 -22.56 61.89
CA THR A 508 28.64 -21.96 61.90
C THR A 508 29.37 -22.23 60.55
N GLU A 509 30.26 -21.28 60.17
CA GLU A 509 31.66 -21.35 59.65
C GLU A 509 32.07 -22.25 58.45
N LEU A 510 32.64 -21.72 57.34
CA LEU A 510 34.02 -21.25 57.01
C LEU A 510 34.85 -22.34 56.28
N GLU A 511 35.42 -22.01 55.10
CA GLU A 511 36.88 -22.05 54.83
C GLU A 511 37.26 -21.79 53.35
N ASP A 512 38.48 -21.29 53.19
CA ASP A 512 39.21 -20.81 52.01
C ASP A 512 39.80 -21.92 51.09
N GLN A 513 40.27 -21.47 49.91
CA GLN A 513 40.95 -22.10 48.75
C GLN A 513 42.17 -23.03 49.08
N PRO A 514 42.79 -23.89 48.19
CA PRO A 514 43.17 -23.63 46.77
C PRO A 514 43.38 -24.83 45.75
N GLU A 515 43.71 -24.46 44.50
CA GLU A 515 44.55 -25.08 43.43
C GLU A 515 44.59 -26.60 43.03
N ALA A 516 44.63 -26.78 41.69
CA ALA A 516 45.54 -27.64 40.88
C ALA A 516 45.11 -29.02 40.27
N VAL A 517 45.11 -29.02 38.92
CA VAL A 517 45.79 -29.95 37.95
C VAL A 517 45.33 -31.42 37.74
N GLY A 518 45.09 -31.74 36.45
CA GLY A 518 45.21 -33.06 35.79
C GLY A 518 43.94 -33.48 35.03
N GLY A 519 43.87 -33.80 33.73
CA GLY A 519 44.86 -34.16 32.71
C GLY A 519 44.53 -35.54 32.11
N ALA A 520 44.02 -35.59 30.86
CA ALA A 520 44.11 -36.70 29.87
C ALA A 520 43.17 -36.39 28.66
N THR A 521 43.61 -35.96 27.48
CA THR A 521 44.27 -36.65 26.34
C THR A 521 43.45 -37.70 25.59
N GLY A 522 43.28 -37.46 24.29
CA GLY A 522 42.87 -38.38 23.22
C GLY A 522 42.09 -37.60 22.16
N GLY A 523 42.58 -37.23 20.98
CA GLY A 523 43.53 -37.89 20.08
C GLY A 523 42.75 -38.44 18.90
N GLY A 524 42.87 -37.83 17.70
CA GLY A 524 42.17 -38.32 16.51
C GLY A 524 42.17 -37.39 15.31
N SER A 525 43.35 -36.93 14.90
CA SER A 525 43.62 -36.51 13.51
C SER A 525 43.54 -37.73 12.60
N GLY A 526 42.69 -37.69 11.58
CA GLY A 526 42.72 -38.60 10.44
C GLY A 526 42.89 -37.80 9.17
N GLU A 527 44.14 -37.62 8.76
CA GLU A 527 44.48 -37.46 7.35
C GLU A 527 44.11 -38.76 6.65
N ASP A 528 43.40 -38.68 5.52
CA ASP A 528 43.55 -39.69 4.49
C ASP A 528 43.66 -39.00 3.13
N THR A 529 44.78 -39.31 2.50
CA THR A 529 45.34 -38.68 1.31
C THR A 529 45.05 -39.49 0.05
N GLY A 530 44.66 -38.80 -1.02
CA GLY A 530 45.11 -39.08 -2.39
C GLY A 530 44.04 -39.51 -3.41
N PRO A 531 44.35 -39.51 -4.72
CA PRO A 531 45.35 -38.71 -5.44
C PRO A 531 44.83 -38.05 -6.75
N ASP A 532 45.60 -37.06 -7.20
CA ASP A 532 45.85 -36.58 -8.59
C ASP A 532 44.80 -36.84 -9.70
N ALA A 533 44.30 -35.74 -10.28
CA ALA A 533 44.14 -35.61 -11.72
C ALA A 533 44.47 -34.17 -12.15
N ARG A 534 45.69 -33.99 -12.65
CA ARG A 534 46.16 -32.75 -13.31
C ARG A 534 45.41 -32.55 -14.61
N GLY A 535 44.90 -31.33 -14.81
CA GLY A 535 44.38 -30.86 -16.10
C GLY A 535 43.97 -29.38 -16.06
N SER A 536 44.74 -28.56 -16.78
CA SER A 536 44.55 -27.14 -17.17
C SER A 536 44.61 -26.06 -16.10
N GLU A 537 45.79 -25.42 -16.01
CA GLU A 537 45.96 -24.02 -15.65
C GLU A 537 45.34 -23.11 -16.72
N ALA A 538 44.40 -22.26 -16.32
CA ALA A 538 44.17 -20.87 -16.78
C ALA A 538 42.90 -20.33 -16.09
N GLY A 539 43.09 -19.43 -15.12
CA GLY A 539 42.00 -18.75 -14.41
C GLY A 539 42.16 -18.89 -12.90
N GLY A 540 42.98 -18.02 -12.29
CA GLY A 540 43.01 -17.90 -10.84
C GLY A 540 41.62 -17.54 -10.32
N ASP A 541 41.19 -18.19 -9.24
CA ASP A 541 39.92 -17.91 -8.58
C ASP A 541 39.99 -16.57 -7.82
N HIS A 542 39.94 -15.47 -8.58
CA HIS A 542 39.95 -14.08 -8.12
C HIS A 542 38.60 -13.64 -7.56
N ALA A 543 37.56 -14.48 -7.67
CA ALA A 543 36.18 -14.14 -7.32
C ALA A 543 35.74 -14.68 -5.93
N SER A 544 36.48 -15.63 -5.34
CA SER A 544 36.13 -16.17 -4.02
C SER A 544 36.61 -15.28 -2.86
N PRO A 545 35.79 -15.07 -1.81
CA PRO A 545 36.20 -14.33 -0.61
C PRO A 545 37.44 -14.99 0.03
N LYS A 546 38.50 -14.20 0.27
CA LYS A 546 39.75 -14.68 0.88
C LYS A 546 39.83 -14.43 2.39
N ALA A 547 39.18 -13.37 2.87
CA ALA A 547 38.89 -13.13 4.27
C ALA A 547 37.68 -12.20 4.44
N THR A 548 37.03 -12.29 5.58
CA THR A 548 35.91 -11.44 5.99
C THR A 548 36.07 -11.05 7.45
N THR A 549 35.62 -9.85 7.81
CA THR A 549 35.49 -9.41 9.21
C THR A 549 34.27 -8.49 9.33
N SER A 550 33.69 -8.41 10.52
CA SER A 550 32.54 -7.55 10.83
C SER A 550 32.65 -7.03 12.26
N ASP A 551 32.16 -5.82 12.53
CA ASP A 551 31.99 -5.27 13.87
C ASP A 551 30.58 -4.67 13.97
N ASP A 552 29.91 -4.88 15.11
CA ASP A 552 28.57 -4.37 15.36
C ASP A 552 28.67 -2.99 16.02
N THR A 553 28.41 -1.93 15.25
CA THR A 553 28.34 -0.56 15.80
C THR A 553 27.10 -0.41 16.70
N SER A 554 27.29 -0.04 17.97
CA SER A 554 26.18 0.22 18.90
C SER A 554 25.34 1.44 18.49
N ALA A 555 24.02 1.25 18.32
CA ALA A 555 23.06 2.35 18.16
C ALA A 555 22.94 3.15 19.49
N VAL A 556 22.86 4.48 19.42
CA VAL A 556 22.72 5.35 20.59
C VAL A 556 21.24 5.67 20.78
N PHE A 557 20.71 5.40 21.97
CA PHE A 557 19.32 5.65 22.36
C PHE A 557 19.22 6.98 23.13
N PRO A 558 18.28 7.88 22.81
CA PRO A 558 17.83 8.89 23.77
C PRO A 558 17.05 8.21 24.91
N GLU A 559 17.22 8.68 26.14
CA GLU A 559 16.43 8.23 27.30
C GLU A 559 14.95 8.67 27.15
N GLU A 560 14.04 7.73 27.40
CA GLU A 560 12.56 7.74 27.29
C GLU A 560 11.90 7.40 25.93
N PRO A 561 11.17 6.27 25.82
CA PRO A 561 10.44 5.90 24.62
C PRO A 561 9.06 6.58 24.59
N THR A 562 8.94 7.67 23.86
CA THR A 562 7.66 8.07 23.25
C THR A 562 7.57 7.47 21.85
N ALA A 563 6.35 7.21 21.35
CA ALA A 563 6.06 6.44 20.13
C ALA A 563 6.61 7.03 18.80
N SER A 564 7.52 8.00 18.84
CA SER A 564 8.03 8.75 17.68
C SER A 564 9.56 8.77 17.53
N THR A 565 10.36 8.09 18.37
CA THR A 565 11.83 8.09 18.22
C THR A 565 12.42 6.68 18.16
N GLN A 566 12.87 6.26 16.98
CA GLN A 566 13.70 5.06 16.84
C GLN A 566 14.91 5.30 15.91
N LYS A 567 16.09 5.07 16.51
CA LYS A 567 17.44 4.87 15.94
C LYS A 567 18.20 6.10 15.43
N ASP A 568 19.04 6.66 16.32
CA ASP A 568 20.19 7.48 15.95
C ASP A 568 21.48 6.65 16.02
N SER A 569 22.41 6.92 15.11
CA SER A 569 23.77 6.36 15.15
C SER A 569 24.77 7.49 14.99
N SER A 570 25.80 7.55 15.83
CA SER A 570 26.77 8.65 15.75
C SER A 570 27.64 8.48 14.50
N GLY A 571 27.88 9.56 13.75
CA GLY A 571 28.80 9.51 12.59
C GLY A 571 30.21 9.07 12.99
N ASN A 572 30.62 9.37 14.23
CA ASN A 572 31.89 8.95 14.80
C ASN A 572 31.94 7.43 15.06
N SER A 573 30.86 6.81 15.55
CA SER A 573 30.86 5.36 15.84
C SER A 573 30.98 4.50 14.58
N PHE A 574 30.42 4.94 13.44
CA PHE A 574 30.68 4.29 12.15
C PHE A 574 32.18 4.33 11.83
N TRP A 575 32.77 5.53 11.86
CA TRP A 575 34.19 5.71 11.55
C TRP A 575 35.11 4.93 12.51
N GLU A 576 34.83 4.94 13.80
CA GLU A 576 35.58 4.19 14.81
C GLU A 576 35.53 2.67 14.60
N SER A 577 34.42 2.15 14.07
CA SER A 577 34.31 0.71 13.78
C SER A 577 35.03 0.34 12.48
N TYR A 578 34.99 1.21 11.46
CA TYR A 578 35.81 1.04 10.27
C TYR A 578 37.32 1.14 10.58
N ASP A 579 37.74 2.07 11.44
CA ASP A 579 39.12 2.19 11.93
C ASP A 579 39.63 0.88 12.58
N LYS A 580 38.74 0.09 13.20
CA LYS A 580 39.07 -1.22 13.79
C LYS A 580 39.08 -2.36 12.77
N ILE A 581 38.08 -2.40 11.89
CA ILE A 581 37.87 -3.48 10.91
C ILE A 581 38.95 -3.47 9.82
N ILE A 582 39.22 -2.29 9.26
CA ILE A 582 40.03 -2.14 8.05
C ILE A 582 41.45 -2.71 8.25
N PRO A 583 42.19 -2.40 9.33
CA PRO A 583 43.49 -3.01 9.58
C PRO A 583 43.44 -4.55 9.75
N THR A 584 42.33 -5.10 10.25
CA THR A 584 42.22 -6.50 10.65
C THR A 584 42.07 -7.45 9.45
N VAL A 585 41.40 -7.02 8.37
CA VAL A 585 41.17 -7.88 7.17
C VAL A 585 42.47 -8.28 6.48
N LEU A 586 43.39 -7.34 6.25
CA LEU A 586 44.63 -7.62 5.53
C LEU A 586 45.64 -8.41 6.37
N THR A 587 45.56 -8.32 7.70
CA THR A 587 46.44 -9.12 8.58
C THR A 587 46.15 -10.62 8.51
N GLY A 588 44.92 -11.01 8.11
CA GLY A 588 44.51 -12.41 7.99
C GLY A 588 44.86 -13.09 6.65
N VAL A 589 45.45 -12.36 5.69
CA VAL A 589 45.57 -12.80 4.29
C VAL A 589 47.01 -12.56 3.77
N PRO A 590 47.99 -13.42 4.13
CA PRO A 590 49.38 -13.24 3.71
C PRO A 590 49.56 -13.47 2.19
N ASN A 591 50.40 -12.64 1.54
CA ASN A 591 50.78 -12.70 0.11
C ASN A 591 49.73 -12.25 -0.92
N TYR A 592 49.00 -11.14 -0.67
CA TYR A 592 48.03 -10.58 -1.62
C TYR A 592 48.37 -9.14 -2.00
N GLU A 593 48.08 -8.78 -3.24
CA GLU A 593 48.17 -7.42 -3.77
C GLU A 593 46.76 -6.81 -3.84
N LEU A 594 46.55 -5.70 -3.13
CA LEU A 594 45.30 -4.95 -3.20
C LEU A 594 45.33 -4.04 -4.42
N VAL A 595 44.53 -4.35 -5.44
CA VAL A 595 44.53 -3.65 -6.73
C VAL A 595 43.51 -2.51 -6.82
N GLY A 596 42.51 -2.49 -5.92
CA GLY A 596 41.48 -1.45 -5.87
C GLY A 596 40.47 -1.70 -4.75
N LEU A 597 39.74 -0.66 -4.35
CA LEU A 597 38.71 -0.75 -3.31
C LEU A 597 37.32 -0.41 -3.86
N GLY A 598 36.34 -1.27 -3.56
CA GLY A 598 34.93 -1.03 -3.80
C GLY A 598 34.20 -0.65 -2.52
N ILE A 599 33.34 0.38 -2.57
CA ILE A 599 32.50 0.80 -1.45
C ILE A 599 31.03 0.49 -1.73
N THR A 600 30.35 -0.02 -0.71
CA THR A 600 28.89 -0.12 -0.70
C THR A 600 28.37 0.11 0.71
N ASN A 601 27.12 0.54 0.81
CA ASN A 601 26.59 1.11 2.05
C ASN A 601 25.08 1.01 2.14
N GLN A 602 24.56 1.07 3.37
CA GLN A 602 23.14 1.35 3.56
C GLN A 602 22.78 2.68 2.90
N ARG A 603 21.73 2.65 2.07
CA ARG A 603 21.23 3.80 1.32
C ARG A 603 20.43 4.75 2.22
N GLU A 604 20.09 5.92 1.66
CA GLU A 604 19.27 7.01 2.23
C GLU A 604 19.78 7.69 3.53
N THR A 605 20.47 6.96 4.41
CA THR A 605 21.04 7.46 5.66
C THR A 605 21.93 8.67 5.38
N ILE A 606 21.66 9.79 6.04
CA ILE A 606 22.30 11.08 5.75
C ILE A 606 23.12 11.54 6.94
N ILE A 607 24.31 12.08 6.65
CA ILE A 607 25.23 12.67 7.62
C ILE A 607 25.45 14.14 7.27
N ALA A 608 25.49 14.99 8.30
CA ALA A 608 25.91 16.38 8.20
C ALA A 608 27.24 16.57 8.96
N TRP A 609 28.24 17.16 8.32
CA TRP A 609 29.55 17.42 8.95
C TRP A 609 30.10 18.78 8.57
N ASP A 610 30.99 19.31 9.41
CA ASP A 610 31.70 20.55 9.14
C ASP A 610 32.76 20.35 8.05
N ALA A 611 32.71 21.19 7.02
CA ALA A 611 33.52 21.08 5.81
C ALA A 611 35.03 21.29 6.05
N LYS A 612 35.42 21.95 7.14
CA LYS A 612 36.82 22.26 7.45
C LYS A 612 37.44 21.23 8.39
N THR A 613 36.70 20.85 9.42
CA THR A 613 37.19 19.96 10.48
C THR A 613 36.87 18.50 10.21
N GLY A 614 35.93 18.21 9.30
CA GLY A 614 35.45 16.87 9.05
C GLY A 614 34.66 16.28 10.22
N LYS A 615 34.26 17.07 11.23
CA LYS A 615 33.52 16.55 12.39
C LYS A 615 32.02 16.50 12.11
N PRO A 616 31.31 15.40 12.47
CA PRO A 616 29.86 15.37 12.40
C PRO A 616 29.22 16.48 13.24
N LEU A 617 28.23 17.17 12.67
CA LEU A 617 27.47 18.23 13.33
C LEU A 617 26.24 17.67 14.07
N TYR A 618 25.82 16.46 13.70
CA TYR A 618 24.73 15.72 14.31
C TYR A 618 24.94 14.21 14.06
N ASN A 619 24.15 13.37 14.73
CA ASN A 619 24.12 11.95 14.44
C ASN A 619 23.63 11.68 13.00
N ALA A 620 24.03 10.54 12.44
CA ALA A 620 23.48 10.07 11.18
C ALA A 620 22.00 9.71 11.38
N ILE A 621 21.11 10.31 10.57
CA ILE A 621 19.69 9.96 10.59
C ILE A 621 19.49 8.79 9.61
N VAL A 622 19.18 7.62 10.17
CA VAL A 622 19.12 6.35 9.42
C VAL A 622 17.88 6.26 8.53
N TRP A 623 17.96 5.45 7.49
CA TRP A 623 16.86 5.28 6.52
C TRP A 623 15.53 4.80 7.12
N LEU A 624 15.58 4.03 8.22
CA LEU A 624 14.41 3.56 8.98
C LEU A 624 13.70 4.67 9.77
N ASP A 625 14.34 5.83 9.94
CA ASP A 625 13.83 6.90 10.77
C ASP A 625 12.56 7.53 10.16
N ILE A 626 11.56 7.75 11.01
CA ILE A 626 10.24 8.28 10.65
C ILE A 626 9.98 9.69 11.18
N ARG A 627 10.96 10.35 11.83
CA ARG A 627 10.78 11.64 12.49
C ARG A 627 10.36 12.76 11.54
N ALA A 628 10.75 12.64 10.27
CA ALA A 628 10.43 13.60 9.22
C ALA A 628 9.00 13.43 8.64
N LYS A 629 8.08 12.82 9.40
CA LYS A 629 6.71 12.52 8.96
C LYS A 629 5.91 13.79 8.72
N GLU A 630 6.01 14.75 9.63
CA GLU A 630 5.30 16.02 9.52
C GLU A 630 5.75 16.80 8.27
N GLU A 631 7.06 16.82 8.00
CA GLU A 631 7.64 17.42 6.79
C GLU A 631 7.14 16.73 5.50
N ALA A 632 7.03 15.40 5.52
CA ALA A 632 6.49 14.65 4.38
C ALA A 632 5.00 14.96 4.14
N ASP A 633 4.20 14.97 5.21
CA ASP A 633 2.76 15.28 5.15
C ASP A 633 2.54 16.75 4.70
N GLU A 634 3.38 17.69 5.13
CA GLU A 634 3.36 19.10 4.69
C GLU A 634 3.61 19.25 3.18
N ILE A 635 4.63 18.56 2.65
CA ILE A 635 4.94 18.57 1.22
C ILE A 635 3.77 17.97 0.42
N ILE A 636 3.22 16.83 0.86
CA ILE A 636 2.08 16.21 0.17
C ILE A 636 0.86 17.14 0.20
N SER A 637 0.57 17.77 1.35
CA SER A 637 -0.55 18.71 1.50
C SER A 637 -0.41 19.92 0.57
N THR A 638 0.81 20.45 0.43
CA THR A 638 1.10 21.62 -0.39
C THR A 638 0.99 21.33 -1.89
N TYR A 639 1.46 20.17 -2.34
CA TYR A 639 1.53 19.82 -3.76
C TYR A 639 0.38 18.92 -4.24
N GLY A 640 -0.45 18.41 -3.33
CA GLY A 640 -1.63 17.58 -3.58
C GLY A 640 -1.33 16.15 -4.03
N SER A 641 -0.12 15.83 -4.51
CA SER A 641 0.32 14.47 -4.89
C SER A 641 1.83 14.36 -5.07
N ASP A 642 2.33 13.13 -5.10
CA ASP A 642 3.76 12.82 -5.34
C ASP A 642 4.16 12.81 -6.82
N LYS A 643 3.20 12.90 -7.74
CA LYS A 643 3.40 12.65 -9.17
C LYS A 643 4.50 13.53 -9.76
N HIS A 644 4.51 14.80 -9.36
CA HIS A 644 5.49 15.79 -9.79
C HIS A 644 6.92 15.39 -9.40
N PHE A 645 7.11 14.97 -8.15
CA PHE A 645 8.41 14.54 -7.64
C PHE A 645 8.84 13.21 -8.25
N TYR A 646 7.93 12.25 -8.33
CA TYR A 646 8.18 10.94 -8.93
C TYR A 646 8.66 11.05 -10.38
N GLN A 647 8.07 11.94 -11.18
CA GLN A 647 8.53 12.17 -12.55
C GLN A 647 9.98 12.65 -12.63
N LYS A 648 10.53 13.25 -11.58
CA LYS A 648 11.88 13.82 -11.57
C LYS A 648 12.91 12.92 -10.88
N THR A 649 12.55 12.40 -9.71
CA THR A 649 13.43 11.62 -8.84
C THR A 649 13.23 10.12 -8.99
N GLY A 650 12.06 9.69 -9.50
CA GLY A 650 11.63 8.29 -9.49
C GLY A 650 11.15 7.79 -8.13
N LEU A 651 10.98 8.70 -7.16
CA LEU A 651 10.65 8.39 -5.77
C LEU A 651 9.34 9.07 -5.33
N LEU A 652 8.69 8.49 -4.34
CA LEU A 652 7.51 9.06 -3.65
C LEU A 652 7.93 10.01 -2.51
N VAL A 653 7.02 10.84 -2.02
CA VAL A 653 7.31 11.65 -0.82
C VAL A 653 7.22 10.74 0.40
N SER A 654 8.34 10.50 1.04
CA SER A 654 8.43 9.54 2.15
C SER A 654 9.57 9.90 3.10
N THR A 655 9.37 9.62 4.38
CA THR A 655 10.41 9.74 5.43
C THR A 655 11.63 8.88 5.12
N TYR A 656 11.50 7.89 4.22
CA TYR A 656 12.58 7.00 3.82
C TYR A 656 13.79 7.77 3.25
N PHE A 657 13.56 8.80 2.42
CA PHE A 657 14.61 9.45 1.63
C PHE A 657 15.34 10.60 2.36
N SER A 658 16.59 10.86 1.96
CA SER A 658 17.50 11.77 2.67
C SER A 658 17.00 13.21 2.78
N ALA A 659 16.35 13.75 1.74
CA ALA A 659 15.93 15.15 1.73
C ALA A 659 14.94 15.50 2.85
N LEU A 660 14.05 14.57 3.21
CA LEU A 660 13.08 14.79 4.29
C LEU A 660 13.78 14.87 5.65
N LYS A 661 14.85 14.09 5.84
CA LYS A 661 15.69 14.15 7.04
C LYS A 661 16.45 15.48 7.11
N LEU A 662 16.92 16.01 5.98
CA LEU A 662 17.53 17.33 5.90
C LEU A 662 16.51 18.45 6.20
N LYS A 663 15.26 18.30 5.72
CA LYS A 663 14.18 19.24 6.07
C LYS A 663 13.93 19.26 7.57
N TRP A 664 13.85 18.09 8.20
CA TRP A 664 13.72 17.98 9.64
C TRP A 664 14.90 18.63 10.36
N MET A 665 16.14 18.40 9.92
CA MET A 665 17.32 19.07 10.50
C MET A 665 17.22 20.60 10.38
N SER A 666 16.74 21.12 9.26
CA SER A 666 16.51 22.56 9.06
C SER A 666 15.49 23.14 10.03
N ASN A 667 14.45 22.38 10.35
CA ASN A 667 13.39 22.83 11.26
C ASN A 667 13.77 22.71 12.74
N ASN A 668 14.71 21.81 13.09
CA ASN A 668 14.92 21.40 14.49
C ASN A 668 16.34 21.68 15.03
N LEU A 669 17.33 21.98 14.19
CA LEU A 669 18.72 22.16 14.62
C LEU A 669 19.19 23.61 14.42
N ASP A 670 19.46 24.31 15.53
CA ASP A 670 19.85 25.73 15.55
C ASP A 670 21.07 26.07 14.67
N TRP A 671 21.99 25.11 14.47
CA TRP A 671 23.19 25.31 13.67
C TRP A 671 22.91 25.30 12.16
N PHE A 672 21.81 24.69 11.71
CA PHE A 672 21.58 24.31 10.31
C PHE A 672 21.57 25.51 9.37
N ASP A 673 20.71 26.49 9.65
CA ASP A 673 20.53 27.66 8.80
C ASP A 673 21.81 28.48 8.64
N LYS A 674 22.55 28.65 9.74
CA LYS A 674 23.84 29.34 9.73
C LYS A 674 24.85 28.58 8.87
N ALA A 675 24.99 27.28 9.08
CA ALA A 675 25.99 26.46 8.39
C ALA A 675 25.70 26.33 6.88
N VAL A 676 24.42 26.24 6.50
CA VAL A 676 23.97 26.25 5.08
C VAL A 676 24.22 27.61 4.44
N LYS A 677 23.92 28.71 5.14
CA LYS A 677 24.14 30.08 4.65
C LYS A 677 25.62 30.37 4.43
N GLU A 678 26.46 30.00 5.40
CA GLU A 678 27.92 30.20 5.39
C GLU A 678 28.68 29.13 4.59
N GLU A 679 27.99 28.10 4.09
CA GLU A 679 28.54 27.00 3.29
C GLU A 679 29.63 26.17 4.01
N THR A 680 29.53 26.13 5.34
CA THR A 680 30.45 25.42 6.25
C THR A 680 30.04 23.98 6.52
N VAL A 681 28.87 23.55 6.05
CA VAL A 681 28.39 22.15 6.16
C VAL A 681 28.55 21.37 4.86
N ARG A 682 28.70 20.06 4.98
CA ARG A 682 28.59 19.06 3.91
C ARG A 682 27.53 18.04 4.30
N PHE A 683 26.78 17.58 3.30
CA PHE A 683 25.76 16.55 3.45
C PHE A 683 26.03 15.40 2.48
N GLY A 684 26.06 14.18 3.00
CA GLY A 684 26.30 13.01 2.17
C GLY A 684 25.70 11.76 2.78
N THR A 685 25.39 10.81 1.90
CA THR A 685 25.11 9.43 2.28
C THR A 685 26.39 8.75 2.80
N ILE A 686 26.26 7.55 3.34
CA ILE A 686 27.38 6.84 3.99
C ILE A 686 28.58 6.65 3.04
N ASP A 687 28.37 6.35 1.77
CA ASP A 687 29.44 6.28 0.76
C ASP A 687 30.26 7.58 0.70
N THR A 688 29.57 8.72 0.62
CA THR A 688 30.21 10.03 0.52
C THR A 688 31.04 10.31 1.77
N TRP A 689 30.49 9.98 2.94
CA TRP A 689 31.18 10.15 4.22
C TRP A 689 32.45 9.28 4.29
N LEU A 690 32.36 8.01 3.89
CA LEU A 690 33.51 7.10 3.88
C LEU A 690 34.59 7.56 2.89
N ILE A 691 34.21 7.90 1.66
CA ILE A 691 35.14 8.38 0.64
C ILE A 691 35.83 9.66 1.12
N TYR A 692 35.06 10.63 1.64
CA TYR A 692 35.60 11.88 2.16
C TYR A 692 36.61 11.66 3.29
N ASN A 693 36.32 10.78 4.24
CA ASN A 693 37.26 10.50 5.31
C ASN A 693 38.50 9.73 4.84
N LEU A 694 38.38 8.85 3.83
CA LEU A 694 39.51 8.05 3.34
C LEU A 694 40.44 8.82 2.39
N THR A 695 39.90 9.75 1.60
CA THR A 695 40.62 10.39 0.48
C THR A 695 40.60 11.92 0.53
N GLY A 696 39.67 12.52 1.27
CA GLY A 696 39.36 13.95 1.21
C GLY A 696 38.42 14.36 0.06
N GLU A 697 38.09 13.45 -0.86
CA GLU A 697 37.23 13.72 -2.00
C GLU A 697 35.75 13.77 -1.61
N TYR A 698 35.03 14.78 -2.12
CA TYR A 698 33.62 14.98 -1.81
C TYR A 698 32.71 14.53 -2.96
N VAL A 699 32.54 13.21 -3.07
CA VAL A 699 31.90 12.53 -4.20
C VAL A 699 30.92 11.45 -3.75
N THR A 700 29.94 11.14 -4.59
CA THR A 700 28.97 10.04 -4.43
C THR A 700 28.77 9.36 -5.78
N ASP A 701 28.18 8.17 -5.81
CA ASP A 701 27.77 7.52 -7.06
C ASP A 701 26.30 7.82 -7.43
N ILE A 702 25.95 7.56 -8.69
CA ILE A 702 24.61 7.80 -9.25
C ILE A 702 23.49 7.04 -8.51
N THR A 703 23.77 5.84 -7.99
CA THR A 703 22.78 5.01 -7.30
C THR A 703 22.47 5.59 -5.92
N ASN A 704 23.48 5.91 -5.09
CA ASN A 704 23.29 6.59 -3.81
C ASN A 704 22.64 7.97 -3.99
N ALA A 705 23.12 8.78 -4.94
CA ALA A 705 22.55 10.09 -5.23
C ALA A 705 21.05 10.02 -5.57
N SER A 706 20.61 8.99 -6.31
CA SER A 706 19.21 8.81 -6.68
C SER A 706 18.29 8.61 -5.48
N ARG A 707 18.82 8.14 -4.34
CA ARG A 707 18.07 7.84 -3.11
C ARG A 707 17.84 9.04 -2.21
N THR A 708 18.45 10.17 -2.56
CA THR A 708 18.38 11.38 -1.74
C THR A 708 17.07 12.15 -1.87
N PHE A 709 16.28 11.90 -2.93
CA PHE A 709 15.17 12.76 -3.36
C PHE A 709 15.59 14.14 -3.91
N LEU A 710 16.89 14.39 -4.09
CA LEU A 710 17.43 15.67 -4.59
C LEU A 710 17.94 15.61 -6.04
N MET A 711 18.12 14.40 -6.58
CA MET A 711 18.65 14.17 -7.92
C MET A 711 17.53 14.12 -8.98
N ASP A 712 17.73 14.79 -10.11
CA ASP A 712 16.94 14.56 -11.33
C ASP A 712 17.53 13.36 -12.06
N ILE A 713 16.88 12.19 -11.94
CA ILE A 713 17.39 10.93 -12.51
C ILE A 713 17.36 10.90 -14.04
N ASN A 714 16.68 11.86 -14.69
CA ASN A 714 16.71 12.02 -16.15
C ASN A 714 17.96 12.75 -16.63
N LYS A 715 18.53 13.63 -15.77
CA LYS A 715 19.67 14.48 -16.10
C LYS A 715 20.95 14.05 -15.40
N GLU A 716 20.86 13.05 -14.54
CA GLU A 716 21.97 12.50 -13.77
C GLU A 716 22.72 13.54 -12.93
N ARG A 717 21.98 14.51 -12.38
CA ARG A 717 22.53 15.62 -11.60
C ARG A 717 21.56 16.10 -10.53
N TRP A 718 22.08 16.84 -9.56
CA TRP A 718 21.26 17.53 -8.57
C TRP A 718 20.24 18.46 -9.22
N SER A 719 18.98 18.37 -8.78
CA SER A 719 17.88 19.19 -9.28
C SER A 719 17.82 20.51 -8.52
N THR A 720 18.07 21.63 -9.20
CA THR A 720 17.94 22.98 -8.60
C THR A 720 16.57 23.22 -7.98
N GLU A 721 15.52 22.66 -8.58
CA GLU A 721 14.16 22.72 -8.08
C GLU A 721 13.98 21.95 -6.77
N MET A 722 14.55 20.74 -6.68
CA MET A 722 14.45 19.95 -5.44
C MET A 722 15.28 20.60 -4.34
N LEU A 723 16.49 21.08 -4.66
CA LEU A 723 17.31 21.83 -3.71
C LEU A 723 16.59 23.08 -3.20
N GLY A 724 15.90 23.82 -4.07
CA GLY A 724 15.10 24.98 -3.69
C GLY A 724 13.98 24.64 -2.70
N LEU A 725 13.29 23.52 -2.91
CA LEU A 725 12.24 23.02 -1.99
C LEU A 725 12.78 22.78 -0.57
N PHE A 726 14.02 22.31 -0.45
CA PHE A 726 14.66 21.99 0.83
C PHE A 726 15.59 23.08 1.36
N GLY A 727 15.64 24.26 0.71
CA GLY A 727 16.50 25.37 1.14
C GLY A 727 18.00 25.10 1.01
N LEU A 728 18.40 24.18 0.13
CA LEU A 728 19.79 23.72 -0.03
C LEU A 728 20.48 24.40 -1.23
N LYS A 729 21.80 24.54 -1.13
CA LYS A 729 22.66 24.94 -2.25
C LYS A 729 23.40 23.72 -2.81
N MET A 730 23.67 23.76 -4.12
CA MET A 730 24.27 22.63 -4.84
C MET A 730 25.67 22.26 -4.34
N ASN A 731 26.46 23.24 -3.89
CA ASN A 731 27.82 23.02 -3.40
C ASN A 731 27.88 22.41 -1.99
N LEU A 732 26.74 22.26 -1.31
CA LEU A 732 26.63 21.53 -0.06
C LEU A 732 26.48 20.03 -0.28
N LEU A 733 26.36 19.58 -1.53
CA LEU A 733 26.19 18.17 -1.91
C LEU A 733 27.40 17.66 -2.70
N PRO A 734 27.72 16.36 -2.63
CA PRO A 734 28.87 15.78 -3.30
C PRO A 734 28.71 15.78 -4.82
N LYS A 735 29.83 15.69 -5.55
CA LYS A 735 29.79 15.49 -7.00
C LYS A 735 29.32 14.06 -7.30
N ILE A 736 28.34 13.91 -8.20
CA ILE A 736 27.82 12.62 -8.63
C ILE A 736 28.74 12.02 -9.71
N LEU A 737 29.13 10.77 -9.53
CA LEU A 737 29.99 9.98 -10.40
C LEU A 737 29.30 8.67 -10.85
N PRO A 738 29.72 8.05 -11.97
CA PRO A 738 29.28 6.69 -12.32
C PRO A 738 29.80 5.66 -11.29
N ASN A 739 29.23 4.45 -11.28
CA ASN A 739 29.58 3.41 -10.31
C ASN A 739 30.99 2.83 -10.48
N CYS A 740 31.51 2.88 -11.70
CA CYS A 740 32.83 2.38 -12.10
C CYS A 740 33.67 3.58 -12.56
N THR A 741 34.53 4.09 -11.67
CA THR A 741 35.42 5.23 -11.90
C THR A 741 36.35 5.39 -10.69
N VAL A 742 37.43 6.16 -10.82
CA VAL A 742 38.24 6.58 -9.68
C VAL A 742 37.49 7.63 -8.86
N PHE A 743 37.16 7.30 -7.60
CA PHE A 743 36.51 8.19 -6.63
C PHE A 743 37.52 8.97 -5.77
N GLY A 744 38.75 8.45 -5.64
CA GLY A 744 39.83 9.09 -4.91
C GLY A 744 40.92 8.10 -4.52
N VAL A 745 42.07 8.63 -4.10
CA VAL A 745 43.21 7.84 -3.60
C VAL A 745 43.23 7.91 -2.08
N ILE A 746 43.31 6.76 -1.42
CA ILE A 746 43.34 6.69 0.05
C ILE A 746 44.62 7.36 0.55
N ASN A 747 44.47 8.38 1.38
CA ASN A 747 45.56 9.16 1.96
C ASN A 747 45.45 9.34 3.48
N ASN A 748 44.41 8.76 4.10
CA ASN A 748 44.18 8.86 5.53
C ASN A 748 45.23 8.08 6.35
N GLU A 749 45.91 8.79 7.26
CA GLU A 749 47.00 8.25 8.08
C GLU A 749 46.54 7.18 9.08
N LYS A 750 45.25 7.09 9.40
CA LYS A 750 44.70 6.06 10.30
C LYS A 750 44.64 4.67 9.66
N VAL A 751 44.68 4.58 8.34
CA VAL A 751 44.64 3.30 7.59
C VAL A 751 45.88 3.15 6.70
N PRO A 752 47.10 3.15 7.29
CA PRO A 752 48.35 3.27 6.54
C PRO A 752 48.59 2.10 5.58
N LEU A 753 48.01 0.93 5.84
CA LEU A 753 48.10 -0.26 4.97
C LEU A 753 47.40 -0.06 3.61
N TYR A 754 46.50 0.90 3.51
CA TYR A 754 45.70 1.18 2.31
C TYR A 754 46.15 2.45 1.60
N LYS A 755 47.20 3.12 2.09
CA LYS A 755 47.68 4.38 1.51
C LYS A 755 48.10 4.17 0.05
N GLY A 756 47.58 5.01 -0.83
CA GLY A 756 47.86 4.95 -2.27
C GLY A 756 46.91 4.05 -3.07
N ILE A 757 46.02 3.30 -2.41
CA ILE A 757 45.01 2.49 -3.08
C ILE A 757 43.88 3.38 -3.61
N GLU A 758 43.46 3.13 -4.84
CA GLU A 758 42.33 3.83 -5.46
C GLU A 758 40.99 3.20 -5.02
N ILE A 759 40.03 4.06 -4.70
CA ILE A 759 38.63 3.67 -4.58
C ILE A 759 38.03 3.75 -5.99
N THR A 760 37.68 2.61 -6.55
CA THR A 760 37.36 2.50 -8.00
C THR A 760 35.95 1.98 -8.29
N GLY A 761 35.24 1.54 -7.26
CA GLY A 761 33.84 1.13 -7.34
C GLY A 761 33.02 1.73 -6.20
N CYS A 762 31.81 2.19 -6.50
CA CYS A 762 30.86 2.61 -5.46
C CYS A 762 29.42 2.36 -5.92
N ALA A 763 28.58 1.78 -5.06
CA ALA A 763 27.14 1.64 -5.27
C ALA A 763 26.39 1.46 -3.95
N GLY A 764 25.13 1.91 -3.89
CA GLY A 764 24.24 1.58 -2.78
C GLY A 764 24.05 0.07 -2.64
N ASP A 765 23.90 -0.43 -1.41
CA ASP A 765 23.88 -1.86 -1.07
C ASP A 765 22.99 -2.75 -1.97
N GLN A 766 21.75 -2.33 -2.23
CA GLN A 766 20.80 -3.09 -3.04
C GLN A 766 21.19 -3.11 -4.52
N GLN A 767 21.76 -2.02 -5.03
CA GLN A 767 22.27 -1.90 -6.39
C GLN A 767 23.59 -2.67 -6.57
N ALA A 768 24.48 -2.63 -5.57
CA ALA A 768 25.66 -3.49 -5.54
C ALA A 768 25.25 -4.96 -5.57
N ALA A 769 24.24 -5.37 -4.78
CA ALA A 769 23.70 -6.72 -4.86
C ALA A 769 23.16 -7.08 -6.26
N CYS A 770 22.55 -6.15 -7.00
CA CYS A 770 22.16 -6.39 -8.39
C CYS A 770 23.38 -6.75 -9.27
N VAL A 771 24.48 -6.01 -9.13
CA VAL A 771 25.73 -6.31 -9.86
C VAL A 771 26.30 -7.66 -9.43
N GLY A 772 26.38 -7.94 -8.13
CA GLY A 772 26.90 -9.19 -7.59
C GLY A 772 26.09 -10.43 -7.97
N GLN A 773 24.78 -10.28 -8.14
CA GLN A 773 23.85 -11.31 -8.60
C GLN A 773 23.80 -11.45 -10.13
N GLY A 774 24.54 -10.61 -10.87
CA GLY A 774 24.61 -10.67 -12.32
C GLY A 774 23.39 -10.13 -13.05
N LEU A 775 22.69 -9.13 -12.48
CA LEU A 775 21.51 -8.50 -13.10
C LEU A 775 21.93 -7.56 -14.23
N PHE A 776 22.50 -8.11 -15.29
CA PHE A 776 23.01 -7.34 -16.42
C PHE A 776 22.07 -7.33 -17.64
N GLU A 777 21.03 -8.16 -17.62
CA GLU A 777 20.02 -8.25 -18.68
C GLU A 777 18.67 -7.69 -18.21
N PRO A 778 17.87 -7.04 -19.09
CA PRO A 778 16.51 -6.61 -18.76
C PRO A 778 15.68 -7.78 -18.22
N CYS A 779 14.78 -7.47 -17.27
CA CYS A 779 13.97 -8.44 -16.54
C CYS A 779 14.75 -9.40 -15.62
N SER A 780 16.07 -9.24 -15.48
CA SER A 780 16.81 -9.92 -14.40
C SER A 780 16.37 -9.31 -13.07
N THR A 781 15.89 -10.16 -12.17
CA THR A 781 15.31 -9.75 -10.88
C THR A 781 16.04 -10.40 -9.73
N LYS A 782 16.24 -9.65 -8.65
CA LYS A 782 16.74 -10.18 -7.38
C LYS A 782 15.88 -9.75 -6.22
N CYS A 783 15.85 -10.56 -5.17
CA CYS A 783 15.21 -10.23 -3.90
C CYS A 783 16.14 -10.55 -2.73
N THR A 784 16.50 -9.53 -1.97
CA THR A 784 17.29 -9.67 -0.74
C THR A 784 16.34 -9.78 0.45
N PHE A 785 16.38 -10.90 1.19
CA PHE A 785 15.56 -11.14 2.38
C PHE A 785 16.38 -10.92 3.67
N GLY A 786 16.32 -9.69 4.19
CA GLY A 786 16.88 -9.29 5.49
C GLY A 786 15.79 -8.98 6.51
N THR A 787 16.01 -7.96 7.35
CA THR A 787 14.99 -7.42 8.28
C THR A 787 13.70 -7.06 7.54
N GLY A 788 13.82 -6.36 6.41
CA GLY A 788 12.81 -6.24 5.37
C GLY A 788 13.20 -7.06 4.14
N ALA A 789 12.44 -6.95 3.05
CA ALA A 789 12.83 -7.53 1.76
C ALA A 789 12.80 -6.49 0.65
N PHE A 790 13.84 -6.50 -0.19
CA PHE A 790 14.00 -5.53 -1.27
C PHE A 790 14.15 -6.28 -2.59
N ILE A 791 13.20 -6.06 -3.49
CA ILE A 791 13.18 -6.66 -4.82
C ILE A 791 13.48 -5.60 -5.87
N LEU A 792 14.45 -5.89 -6.73
CA LEU A 792 14.88 -5.01 -7.80
C LEU A 792 14.85 -5.76 -9.12
N THR A 793 14.27 -5.14 -10.14
CA THR A 793 14.23 -5.69 -11.51
C THR A 793 14.91 -4.73 -12.46
N ASN A 794 15.91 -5.22 -13.20
CA ASN A 794 16.62 -4.46 -14.23
C ASN A 794 15.65 -4.11 -15.39
N THR A 795 15.56 -2.83 -15.75
CA THR A 795 14.71 -2.34 -16.85
C THR A 795 15.50 -1.89 -18.08
N GLY A 796 16.79 -2.20 -18.11
CA GLY A 796 17.73 -1.77 -19.14
C GLY A 796 17.97 -0.26 -19.09
N THR A 797 18.20 0.33 -20.26
CA THR A 797 18.34 1.79 -20.41
C THR A 797 16.99 2.52 -20.36
N LYS A 798 15.87 1.79 -20.36
CA LYS A 798 14.53 2.36 -20.30
C LYS A 798 14.18 2.65 -18.85
N ARG A 799 13.87 3.92 -18.58
CA ARG A 799 13.19 4.33 -17.36
C ARG A 799 11.73 3.90 -17.40
N VAL A 800 11.30 3.09 -16.45
CA VAL A 800 9.89 2.70 -16.31
C VAL A 800 9.25 3.53 -15.21
N ILE A 801 8.12 4.17 -15.52
CA ILE A 801 7.35 4.96 -14.56
C ILE A 801 6.30 4.03 -13.97
N SER A 802 6.40 3.75 -12.67
CA SER A 802 5.42 2.87 -12.02
C SER A 802 4.05 3.54 -11.90
N THR A 803 3.01 2.76 -12.20
CA THR A 803 1.61 3.13 -11.96
C THR A 803 1.03 2.49 -10.69
N GLY A 804 1.75 1.52 -10.11
CA GLY A 804 1.36 0.79 -8.90
C GLY A 804 2.24 1.08 -7.67
N GLY A 805 3.00 2.18 -7.66
CA GLY A 805 3.73 2.63 -6.48
C GLY A 805 5.12 2.03 -6.27
N LEU A 806 5.75 1.47 -7.31
CA LEU A 806 7.15 1.05 -7.24
C LEU A 806 8.09 2.25 -7.44
N LEU A 807 9.30 2.16 -6.90
CA LEU A 807 10.32 3.18 -7.11
C LEU A 807 11.03 2.93 -8.44
N CYS A 808 11.39 4.00 -9.15
CA CYS A 808 12.25 3.95 -10.32
C CYS A 808 13.62 4.52 -9.94
N THR A 809 14.69 3.75 -10.11
CA THR A 809 16.03 4.12 -9.63
C THR A 809 17.11 3.68 -10.63
N PRO A 810 18.22 4.41 -10.78
CA PRO A 810 19.43 3.87 -11.39
C PRO A 810 19.86 2.56 -10.69
N CYS A 811 20.08 1.51 -11.47
CA CYS A 811 20.65 0.24 -11.04
C CYS A 811 22.18 0.32 -11.00
N TYR A 812 22.80 0.79 -12.10
CA TYR A 812 24.24 1.07 -12.16
C TYR A 812 24.58 1.84 -13.45
N LYS A 813 25.77 2.46 -13.47
CA LYS A 813 26.40 3.09 -14.63
C LYS A 813 27.89 2.73 -14.65
N LEU A 814 28.30 1.88 -15.61
CA LEU A 814 29.66 1.31 -15.69
C LEU A 814 30.67 2.28 -16.34
N GLY A 815 30.67 3.54 -15.94
CA GLY A 815 31.60 4.57 -16.41
C GLY A 815 30.93 5.78 -17.06
N PRO A 816 31.69 6.87 -17.30
CA PRO A 816 31.12 8.16 -17.74
C PRO A 816 30.38 8.09 -19.09
N SER A 817 30.91 7.29 -20.02
CA SER A 817 30.37 7.11 -21.38
C SER A 817 29.39 5.94 -21.50
N SER A 818 29.27 5.12 -20.46
CA SER A 818 28.34 3.98 -20.43
C SER A 818 26.91 4.47 -20.20
N PRO A 819 25.89 3.82 -20.79
CA PRO A 819 24.51 4.18 -20.50
C PRO A 819 24.17 3.83 -19.04
N THR A 820 23.29 4.62 -18.44
CA THR A 820 22.70 4.26 -17.15
C THR A 820 21.70 3.14 -17.34
N ILE A 821 21.85 2.09 -16.54
CA ILE A 821 20.88 1.01 -16.42
C ILE A 821 19.97 1.34 -15.25
N TYR A 822 18.66 1.26 -15.47
CA TYR A 822 17.63 1.52 -14.46
C TYR A 822 17.08 0.22 -13.88
N ALA A 823 16.42 0.36 -12.73
CA ALA A 823 15.65 -0.67 -12.09
C ALA A 823 14.33 -0.12 -11.56
N LEU A 824 13.32 -0.99 -11.52
CA LEU A 824 12.20 -0.81 -10.62
C LEU A 824 12.49 -1.51 -9.30
N GLU A 825 12.16 -0.85 -8.20
CA GLU A 825 12.38 -1.33 -6.84
C GLU A 825 11.06 -1.38 -6.08
N GLY A 826 10.81 -2.51 -5.43
CA GLY A 826 9.76 -2.68 -4.44
C GLY A 826 10.35 -3.05 -3.08
N SER A 827 9.81 -2.46 -2.02
CA SER A 827 10.31 -2.62 -0.67
C SER A 827 9.22 -3.18 0.23
N ILE A 828 9.56 -4.24 0.97
CA ILE A 828 8.74 -4.88 2.00
C ILE A 828 9.38 -4.52 3.34
N ALA A 829 8.67 -3.78 4.19
CA ALA A 829 9.21 -3.33 5.47
C ALA A 829 9.52 -4.48 6.44
N ILE A 830 8.65 -5.49 6.49
CA ILE A 830 8.69 -6.57 7.49
C ILE A 830 8.83 -7.93 6.80
N ALA A 831 10.02 -8.52 6.89
CA ALA A 831 10.32 -9.90 6.48
C ALA A 831 11.08 -10.64 7.60
N GLY A 832 12.38 -10.46 7.75
CA GLY A 832 13.12 -11.03 8.88
C GLY A 832 12.69 -10.44 10.23
N ALA A 833 12.26 -9.18 10.25
CA ALA A 833 11.76 -8.52 11.46
C ALA A 833 10.58 -9.26 12.08
N GLY A 834 9.67 -9.81 11.28
CA GLY A 834 8.53 -10.55 11.84
C GLY A 834 8.90 -11.95 12.29
N ILE A 835 9.96 -12.57 11.75
CA ILE A 835 10.54 -13.79 12.35
C ILE A 835 11.11 -13.48 13.75
N SER A 836 11.85 -12.38 13.89
CA SER A 836 12.32 -11.93 15.20
C SER A 836 11.16 -11.62 16.15
N TRP A 837 10.08 -11.03 15.63
CA TRP A 837 8.87 -10.78 16.40
C TRP A 837 8.20 -12.08 16.87
N LEU A 838 8.05 -13.08 15.99
CA LEU A 838 7.54 -14.41 16.35
C LEU A 838 8.37 -15.05 17.47
N LYS A 839 9.70 -14.91 17.41
CA LYS A 839 10.60 -15.36 18.48
C LYS A 839 10.34 -14.62 19.79
N SER A 840 10.23 -13.29 19.76
CA SER A 840 9.94 -12.51 20.98
C SER A 840 8.58 -12.83 21.60
N MET A 841 7.61 -13.26 20.79
CA MET A 841 6.29 -13.69 21.25
C MET A 841 6.26 -15.15 21.72
N GLY A 842 7.40 -15.86 21.68
CA GLY A 842 7.50 -17.27 22.04
C GLY A 842 6.81 -18.22 21.05
N MET A 843 6.46 -17.76 19.84
CA MET A 843 5.85 -18.59 18.80
C MET A 843 6.85 -19.60 18.21
N ILE A 844 8.13 -19.22 18.22
CA ILE A 844 9.31 -20.04 17.93
C ILE A 844 10.41 -19.68 18.94
N GLN A 845 11.33 -20.59 19.25
CA GLN A 845 12.51 -20.30 20.07
C GLN A 845 13.73 -19.99 19.19
N ASP A 846 13.85 -20.72 18.08
CA ASP A 846 14.90 -20.54 17.09
C ASP A 846 14.31 -20.38 15.67
N PRO A 847 14.82 -19.45 14.84
CA PRO A 847 14.43 -19.34 13.44
C PRO A 847 14.57 -20.65 12.63
N ALA A 848 15.45 -21.57 13.03
CA ALA A 848 15.59 -22.89 12.41
C ALA A 848 14.30 -23.73 12.50
N GLU A 849 13.46 -23.53 13.51
CA GLU A 849 12.18 -24.24 13.68
C GLU A 849 11.19 -24.00 12.53
N ILE A 850 11.36 -22.91 11.77
CA ILE A 850 10.50 -22.58 10.63
C ILE A 850 10.48 -23.74 9.63
N SER A 851 11.62 -24.37 9.35
CA SER A 851 11.70 -25.48 8.39
C SER A 851 10.81 -26.65 8.80
N ASP A 852 10.84 -27.02 10.08
CA ASP A 852 10.05 -28.13 10.61
C ASP A 852 8.57 -27.77 10.66
N ILE A 853 8.23 -26.54 11.05
CA ILE A 853 6.86 -26.03 11.04
C ILE A 853 6.28 -26.03 9.62
N LEU A 854 7.03 -25.57 8.61
CA LEU A 854 6.56 -25.57 7.23
C LEU A 854 6.42 -26.99 6.64
N LYS A 855 7.18 -27.97 7.16
CA LYS A 855 7.04 -29.38 6.80
C LYS A 855 5.78 -29.99 7.41
N GLU A 856 5.51 -29.72 8.69
CA GLU A 856 4.37 -30.24 9.44
C GLU A 856 3.05 -29.57 9.02
N PHE A 857 3.02 -28.24 8.94
CA PHE A 857 1.84 -27.45 8.63
C PHE A 857 1.81 -27.07 7.14
N LYS A 858 1.18 -27.93 6.34
CA LYS A 858 1.03 -27.72 4.88
C LYS A 858 0.14 -26.53 4.51
N SER A 859 -0.74 -26.11 5.41
CA SER A 859 -1.64 -24.97 5.25
C SER A 859 -1.63 -24.10 6.51
N SER A 860 -1.86 -22.80 6.33
CA SER A 860 -2.16 -21.86 7.43
C SER A 860 -3.53 -22.10 8.09
N GLY A 861 -4.35 -23.01 7.57
CA GLY A 861 -5.67 -23.33 8.15
C GLY A 861 -6.67 -22.18 8.05
N GLY A 862 -6.48 -21.27 7.08
CA GLY A 862 -7.29 -20.07 6.91
C GLY A 862 -6.81 -18.86 7.73
N VAL A 863 -5.74 -19.02 8.51
CA VAL A 863 -5.12 -17.90 9.23
C VAL A 863 -4.44 -16.97 8.24
N VAL A 864 -4.69 -15.67 8.38
CA VAL A 864 -4.00 -14.62 7.61
C VAL A 864 -3.21 -13.75 8.56
N PHE A 865 -1.93 -13.56 8.25
CA PHE A 865 -1.07 -12.63 8.97
C PHE A 865 -0.77 -11.44 8.07
N ALA A 866 -1.29 -10.26 8.41
CA ALA A 866 -0.92 -8.99 7.77
C ALA A 866 0.25 -8.34 8.57
N PRO A 867 1.50 -8.38 8.09
CA PRO A 867 2.67 -8.01 8.88
C PRO A 867 2.97 -6.50 8.82
N ALA A 868 1.94 -5.66 8.99
CA ALA A 868 2.04 -4.20 8.83
C ALA A 868 2.41 -3.48 10.15
N PHE A 869 3.38 -3.98 10.91
CA PHE A 869 3.74 -3.41 12.23
C PHE A 869 4.09 -1.91 12.18
N SER A 870 4.68 -1.46 11.06
CA SER A 870 5.06 -0.07 10.78
C SER A 870 4.35 0.47 9.53
N GLY A 871 3.14 -0.03 9.24
CA GLY A 871 2.46 0.23 7.97
C GLY A 871 2.88 -0.71 6.84
N LEU A 872 2.28 -0.52 5.67
CA LEU A 872 2.60 -1.25 4.43
C LEU A 872 3.37 -0.35 3.46
N PHE A 873 4.42 -0.89 2.86
CA PHE A 873 5.22 -0.20 1.85
C PHE A 873 4.70 -0.58 0.44
N ALA A 874 5.57 -0.75 -0.55
CA ALA A 874 5.17 -1.07 -1.91
C ALA A 874 4.38 -2.38 -1.99
N PRO A 875 3.38 -2.50 -2.89
CA PRO A 875 2.85 -1.43 -3.77
C PRO A 875 1.81 -0.52 -3.08
N ARG A 876 1.38 -0.85 -1.86
CA ARG A 876 0.18 -0.25 -1.25
C ARG A 876 0.42 1.11 -0.59
N TRP A 877 1.61 1.36 -0.02
CA TRP A 877 2.00 2.60 0.68
C TRP A 877 0.95 3.12 1.67
N ARG A 878 0.59 2.27 2.64
CA ARG A 878 -0.44 2.57 3.65
C ARG A 878 0.20 2.67 5.03
N SER A 879 0.49 3.90 5.44
CA SER A 879 1.03 4.21 6.78
C SER A 879 0.03 3.97 7.90
N ASP A 880 -1.26 3.86 7.58
CA ASP A 880 -2.37 3.58 8.49
C ASP A 880 -2.66 2.08 8.65
N ALA A 881 -1.89 1.21 7.99
CA ALA A 881 -2.00 -0.24 8.16
C ALA A 881 -1.33 -0.71 9.46
N ARG A 882 -1.87 -1.72 10.14
CA ARG A 882 -1.28 -2.32 11.36
C ARG A 882 -1.18 -3.84 11.32
N GLY A 883 -0.28 -4.38 12.14
CA GLY A 883 -0.06 -5.82 12.25
C GLY A 883 -1.33 -6.54 12.75
N CYS A 884 -1.87 -7.47 11.95
CA CYS A 884 -3.12 -8.19 12.28
C CYS A 884 -2.99 -9.69 11.99
N ILE A 885 -3.50 -10.53 12.90
CA ILE A 885 -3.66 -11.98 12.71
C ILE A 885 -5.15 -12.30 12.73
N MET A 886 -5.66 -12.87 11.64
CA MET A 886 -7.09 -13.09 11.42
C MET A 886 -7.37 -14.52 10.98
N GLY A 887 -8.63 -14.95 11.03
CA GLY A 887 -9.06 -16.26 10.53
C GLY A 887 -8.78 -17.43 11.48
N MET A 888 -8.49 -17.17 12.75
CA MET A 888 -8.26 -18.22 13.75
C MET A 888 -9.55 -18.96 14.12
N THR A 889 -9.44 -20.26 14.37
CA THR A 889 -10.50 -21.14 14.86
C THR A 889 -10.00 -21.91 16.09
N GLN A 890 -10.87 -22.70 16.73
CA GLN A 890 -10.46 -23.57 17.85
C GLN A 890 -9.41 -24.63 17.45
N HIS A 891 -9.28 -24.92 16.14
CA HIS A 891 -8.27 -25.85 15.62
C HIS A 891 -6.94 -25.18 15.29
N THR A 892 -6.86 -23.85 15.37
CA THR A 892 -5.62 -23.11 15.09
C THR A 892 -4.57 -23.46 16.14
N GLN A 893 -3.34 -23.66 15.65
CA GLN A 893 -2.16 -24.00 16.47
C GLN A 893 -1.04 -23.01 16.15
N ARG A 894 0.01 -22.96 16.99
CA ARG A 894 1.18 -22.10 16.77
C ARG A 894 1.76 -22.21 15.36
N GLY A 895 1.83 -23.44 14.83
CA GLY A 895 2.40 -23.70 13.52
C GLY A 895 1.59 -23.08 12.37
N HIS A 896 0.26 -22.99 12.51
CA HIS A 896 -0.61 -22.32 11.54
C HIS A 896 -0.32 -20.81 11.47
N ILE A 897 -0.05 -20.17 12.61
CA ILE A 897 0.27 -18.73 12.68
C ILE A 897 1.65 -18.46 12.06
N VAL A 898 2.64 -19.28 12.42
CA VAL A 898 4.00 -19.18 11.86
C VAL A 898 3.98 -19.44 10.35
N ARG A 899 3.22 -20.45 9.88
CA ARG A 899 2.99 -20.71 8.46
C ARG A 899 2.33 -19.52 7.76
N ALA A 900 1.27 -18.94 8.33
CA ALA A 900 0.60 -17.76 7.78
C ALA A 900 1.54 -16.56 7.67
N TYR A 901 2.44 -16.38 8.64
CA TYR A 901 3.48 -15.35 8.57
C TYR A 901 4.46 -15.62 7.41
N CYS A 902 4.92 -16.86 7.24
CA CYS A 902 5.80 -17.22 6.13
C CYS A 902 5.10 -17.02 4.76
N GLU A 903 3.82 -17.39 4.66
CA GLU A 903 2.98 -17.11 3.48
C GLU A 903 2.92 -15.60 3.19
N SER A 904 2.80 -14.76 4.22
CA SER A 904 2.73 -13.30 4.07
C SER A 904 3.98 -12.69 3.42
N ILE A 905 5.16 -13.28 3.59
CA ILE A 905 6.40 -12.84 2.92
C ILE A 905 6.27 -13.05 1.40
N GLY A 906 5.85 -14.26 1.00
CA GLY A 906 5.61 -14.59 -0.40
C GLY A 906 4.47 -13.78 -1.03
N LEU A 907 3.42 -13.49 -0.26
CA LEU A 907 2.25 -12.73 -0.72
C LEU A 907 2.57 -11.24 -0.95
N GLN A 908 3.32 -10.61 -0.06
CA GLN A 908 3.81 -9.24 -0.29
C GLN A 908 4.71 -9.19 -1.53
N LEU A 909 5.59 -10.18 -1.69
CA LEU A 909 6.45 -10.27 -2.88
C LEU A 909 5.63 -10.48 -4.15
N PHE A 910 4.58 -11.30 -4.10
CA PHE A 910 3.66 -11.53 -5.20
C PHE A 910 3.00 -10.22 -5.67
N GLU A 911 2.51 -9.37 -4.76
CA GLU A 911 1.91 -8.08 -5.12
C GLU A 911 2.89 -7.15 -5.85
N ILE A 912 4.13 -7.11 -5.38
CA ILE A 912 5.19 -6.32 -6.03
C ILE A 912 5.49 -6.88 -7.42
N ILE A 913 5.60 -8.21 -7.56
CA ILE A 913 5.83 -8.85 -8.86
C ILE A 913 4.69 -8.55 -9.83
N GLN A 914 3.42 -8.67 -9.41
CA GLN A 914 2.30 -8.31 -10.28
C GLN A 914 2.39 -6.85 -10.76
N THR A 915 2.87 -5.97 -9.89
CA THR A 915 3.08 -4.57 -10.25
C THR A 915 4.22 -4.40 -11.27
N PHE A 916 5.34 -5.11 -11.12
CA PHE A 916 6.41 -5.14 -12.13
C PHE A 916 5.91 -5.61 -13.49
N LEU A 917 5.15 -6.71 -13.53
CA LEU A 917 4.63 -7.29 -14.78
C LEU A 917 3.77 -6.27 -15.53
N VAL A 918 2.90 -5.55 -14.81
CA VAL A 918 2.06 -4.49 -15.38
C VAL A 918 2.90 -3.31 -15.85
N ASP A 919 3.76 -2.76 -15.00
CA ASP A 919 4.52 -1.54 -15.30
C ASP A 919 5.56 -1.76 -16.41
N MET A 920 6.13 -2.96 -16.52
CA MET A 920 7.10 -3.33 -17.56
C MET A 920 6.45 -3.89 -18.83
N GLU A 921 5.13 -4.10 -18.83
CA GLU A 921 4.37 -4.71 -19.93
C GLU A 921 4.88 -6.11 -20.34
N ILE A 922 5.21 -6.94 -19.34
CA ILE A 922 5.71 -8.31 -19.54
C ILE A 922 4.77 -9.34 -18.89
N GLN A 923 4.74 -10.56 -19.44
CA GLN A 923 3.83 -11.60 -18.95
C GLN A 923 4.37 -12.38 -17.76
N ASN A 924 5.69 -12.52 -17.67
CA ASN A 924 6.37 -13.27 -16.61
C ASN A 924 7.80 -12.76 -16.38
N LEU A 925 8.32 -13.07 -15.20
CA LEU A 925 9.75 -12.99 -14.91
C LEU A 925 10.38 -14.37 -15.15
N PRO A 926 11.61 -14.46 -15.68
CA PRO A 926 12.25 -15.73 -15.96
C PRO A 926 12.62 -16.47 -14.66
N TYR A 927 13.18 -15.74 -13.69
CA TYR A 927 13.56 -16.22 -12.37
C TYR A 927 13.79 -15.02 -11.44
N ILE A 928 13.94 -15.28 -10.14
CA ILE A 928 14.36 -14.31 -9.13
C ILE A 928 15.59 -14.85 -8.41
N CYS A 929 16.70 -14.12 -8.48
CA CYS A 929 17.86 -14.41 -7.65
C CYS A 929 17.56 -14.03 -6.19
N VAL A 930 17.81 -14.92 -5.23
CA VAL A 930 17.51 -14.67 -3.82
C VAL A 930 18.77 -14.69 -2.97
N ASP A 931 18.83 -13.79 -1.99
CA ASP A 931 19.92 -13.70 -1.02
C ASP A 931 19.40 -13.21 0.35
N GLY A 932 20.29 -13.12 1.34
CA GLY A 932 19.98 -12.67 2.69
C GLY A 932 19.71 -13.80 3.70
N GLY A 933 19.50 -13.42 4.96
CA GLY A 933 19.42 -14.34 6.08
C GLY A 933 18.28 -15.36 5.96
N LEU A 934 17.11 -14.94 5.47
CA LEU A 934 15.97 -15.85 5.29
C LEU A 934 16.15 -16.80 4.11
N ALA A 935 16.97 -16.45 3.12
CA ALA A 935 17.30 -17.32 1.99
C ALA A 935 18.19 -18.53 2.37
N LYS A 936 18.56 -18.66 3.66
CA LYS A 936 19.18 -19.86 4.21
C LYS A 936 18.15 -20.98 4.46
N ASN A 937 16.85 -20.69 4.50
CA ASN A 937 15.79 -21.66 4.77
C ASN A 937 15.16 -22.17 3.46
N PRO A 938 15.45 -23.41 3.02
CA PRO A 938 14.98 -23.93 1.74
C PRO A 938 13.47 -24.18 1.70
N GLU A 939 12.84 -24.52 2.84
CA GLU A 939 11.38 -24.72 2.91
C GLU A 939 10.62 -23.39 2.78
N LEU A 940 11.15 -22.32 3.36
CA LEU A 940 10.61 -20.98 3.19
C LEU A 940 10.75 -20.51 1.73
N LEU A 941 11.91 -20.76 1.10
CA LEU A 941 12.10 -20.42 -0.31
C LEU A 941 11.17 -21.20 -1.23
N GLN A 942 10.93 -22.50 -0.97
CA GLN A 942 9.94 -23.27 -1.72
C GLN A 942 8.54 -22.65 -1.58
N LEU A 943 8.11 -22.31 -0.35
CA LEU A 943 6.81 -21.66 -0.11
C LEU A 943 6.69 -20.31 -0.84
N ILE A 944 7.74 -19.50 -0.82
CA ILE A 944 7.75 -18.22 -1.55
C ILE A 944 7.65 -18.49 -3.04
N CYS A 945 8.43 -19.43 -3.59
CA CYS A 945 8.40 -19.83 -5.00
C CYS A 945 7.00 -20.26 -5.45
N ASP A 946 6.34 -21.06 -4.62
CA ASP A 946 4.97 -21.54 -4.81
C ASP A 946 3.95 -20.40 -4.88
N ILE A 947 4.04 -19.43 -3.96
CA ILE A 947 3.14 -18.29 -3.90
C ILE A 947 3.38 -17.33 -5.07
N VAL A 948 4.63 -17.01 -5.40
CA VAL A 948 4.92 -16.03 -6.46
C VAL A 948 4.81 -16.64 -7.87
N ARG A 949 4.92 -17.96 -7.99
CA ARG A 949 5.02 -18.73 -9.26
C ARG A 949 6.10 -18.24 -10.21
N VAL A 950 7.24 -17.87 -9.66
CA VAL A 950 8.46 -17.54 -10.40
C VAL A 950 9.58 -18.42 -9.84
N PRO A 951 10.41 -19.08 -10.68
CA PRO A 951 11.56 -19.84 -10.21
C PRO A 951 12.47 -18.98 -9.34
N LEU A 952 12.93 -19.53 -8.22
CA LEU A 952 13.92 -18.86 -7.36
C LEU A 952 15.29 -19.50 -7.57
N GLU A 953 16.33 -18.68 -7.60
CA GLU A 953 17.71 -19.13 -7.77
C GLU A 953 18.58 -18.54 -6.66
N LYS A 954 19.31 -19.37 -5.94
CA LYS A 954 20.27 -18.92 -4.94
C LYS A 954 21.69 -18.97 -5.53
N PRO A 955 22.44 -17.86 -5.52
CA PRO A 955 23.82 -17.83 -6.01
C PRO A 955 24.74 -18.65 -5.11
N THR A 956 25.88 -19.06 -5.63
CA THR A 956 26.95 -19.71 -4.85
C THR A 956 27.63 -18.75 -3.87
N THR A 957 27.68 -17.46 -4.20
CA THR A 957 28.25 -16.42 -3.33
C THR A 957 27.21 -15.93 -2.33
N THR A 958 27.53 -15.96 -1.03
CA THR A 958 26.62 -15.50 0.02
C THR A 958 26.59 -13.97 0.19
N GLU A 959 27.76 -13.32 0.13
CA GLU A 959 27.90 -11.86 0.35
C GLU A 959 27.83 -11.07 -0.97
N VAL A 960 26.69 -11.18 -1.66
CA VAL A 960 26.52 -10.61 -3.02
C VAL A 960 26.67 -9.09 -3.08
N THR A 961 26.35 -8.37 -2.01
CA THR A 961 26.49 -6.91 -1.93
C THR A 961 27.96 -6.49 -2.00
N CYS A 962 28.81 -7.07 -1.14
CA CYS A 962 30.25 -6.80 -1.16
C CYS A 962 30.88 -7.28 -2.46
N TYR A 963 30.45 -8.44 -2.96
CA TYR A 963 30.91 -8.98 -4.23
C TYR A 963 30.59 -8.05 -5.41
N GLY A 964 29.40 -7.45 -5.45
CA GLY A 964 29.04 -6.47 -6.46
C GLY A 964 29.90 -5.20 -6.43
N ALA A 965 30.22 -4.69 -5.23
CA ALA A 965 31.14 -3.56 -5.08
C ALA A 965 32.56 -3.91 -5.55
N ALA A 966 33.03 -5.12 -5.24
CA ALA A 966 34.30 -5.65 -5.73
C ALA A 966 34.31 -5.82 -7.26
N ILE A 967 33.21 -6.28 -7.86
CA ILE A 967 33.04 -6.35 -9.32
C ILE A 967 33.20 -4.97 -9.96
N LEU A 968 32.53 -3.94 -9.41
CA LEU A 968 32.63 -2.58 -9.92
C LEU A 968 34.08 -2.06 -9.86
N ALA A 969 34.75 -2.25 -8.73
CA ALA A 969 36.14 -1.84 -8.55
C ALA A 969 37.09 -2.61 -9.48
N GLY A 970 36.92 -3.93 -9.59
CA GLY A 970 37.74 -4.80 -10.44
C GLY A 970 37.56 -4.52 -11.92
N LEU A 971 36.33 -4.22 -12.38
CA LEU A 971 36.09 -3.77 -13.75
C LEU A 971 36.85 -2.46 -14.05
N GLN A 972 36.89 -1.53 -13.10
CA GLN A 972 37.58 -0.24 -13.27
C GLN A 972 39.11 -0.38 -13.34
N VAL A 973 39.69 -1.28 -12.54
CA VAL A 973 41.16 -1.51 -12.51
C VAL A 973 41.63 -2.55 -13.53
N GLY A 974 40.70 -3.11 -14.31
CA GLY A 974 41.01 -4.10 -15.34
C GLY A 974 41.33 -5.50 -14.79
N LEU A 975 40.85 -5.84 -13.58
CA LEU A 975 40.94 -7.20 -13.05
C LEU A 975 40.13 -8.20 -13.90
N TRP A 976 39.02 -7.73 -14.46
CA TRP A 976 38.25 -8.44 -15.48
C TRP A 976 38.20 -7.60 -16.75
N GLU A 977 38.44 -8.23 -17.90
CA GLU A 977 38.60 -7.52 -19.17
C GLU A 977 37.27 -7.00 -19.72
N SER A 978 36.15 -7.62 -19.33
CA SER A 978 34.83 -7.27 -19.86
C SER A 978 33.66 -7.63 -18.93
N LEU A 979 32.51 -6.99 -19.16
CA LEU A 979 31.25 -7.35 -18.52
C LEU A 979 30.82 -8.80 -18.84
N GLU A 980 31.18 -9.32 -20.00
CA GLU A 980 30.87 -10.71 -20.38
C GLU A 980 31.63 -11.74 -19.55
N GLU A 981 32.85 -11.41 -19.11
CA GLU A 981 33.60 -12.23 -18.17
C GLU A 981 32.90 -12.25 -16.80
N VAL A 982 32.52 -11.09 -16.29
CA VAL A 982 31.77 -10.96 -15.03
C VAL A 982 30.43 -11.69 -15.10
N LYS A 983 29.68 -11.58 -16.21
CA LYS A 983 28.42 -12.33 -16.42
C LYS A 983 28.61 -13.84 -16.28
N LYS A 984 29.75 -14.39 -16.69
CA LYS A 984 30.05 -15.83 -16.53
C LYS A 984 30.33 -16.17 -15.06
N LEU A 985 31.06 -15.31 -14.36
CA LEU A 985 31.37 -15.47 -12.94
C LEU A 985 30.12 -15.42 -12.06
N THR A 986 29.18 -14.52 -12.35
CA THR A 986 27.95 -14.33 -11.59
C THR A 986 26.84 -15.35 -11.92
N LYS A 987 27.08 -16.30 -12.84
CA LYS A 987 26.09 -17.32 -13.25
C LYS A 987 26.02 -18.54 -12.35
N GLY A 988 26.99 -18.74 -11.45
CA GLY A 988 26.98 -19.87 -10.51
C GLY A 988 25.69 -19.91 -9.69
N ARG A 989 25.00 -21.06 -9.69
CA ARG A 989 23.81 -21.33 -8.87
C ARG A 989 24.09 -22.50 -7.95
N ASP A 990 23.76 -22.32 -6.67
CA ASP A 990 23.86 -23.36 -5.65
C ASP A 990 22.56 -24.20 -5.66
N GLN A 991 21.42 -23.53 -5.58
CA GLN A 991 20.11 -24.16 -5.46
C GLN A 991 19.05 -23.43 -6.28
N THR A 992 18.07 -24.18 -6.77
CA THR A 992 16.93 -23.66 -7.54
C THR A 992 15.62 -24.25 -7.06
N TRP A 993 14.59 -23.42 -6.95
CA TRP A 993 13.23 -23.83 -6.59
C TRP A 993 12.29 -23.59 -7.78
N LYS A 994 11.34 -24.50 -7.97
CA LYS A 994 10.30 -24.39 -8.99
C LYS A 994 8.91 -24.41 -8.32
N PRO A 995 7.93 -23.69 -8.85
CA PRO A 995 6.59 -23.67 -8.27
C PRO A 995 5.93 -25.06 -8.34
N ASP A 996 5.48 -25.57 -7.19
CA ASP A 996 4.89 -26.90 -7.02
C ASP A 996 3.52 -26.87 -6.30
N LEU A 997 3.02 -25.68 -5.94
CA LEU A 997 1.71 -25.53 -5.31
C LEU A 997 0.55 -25.57 -6.32
N ASP A 998 -0.53 -26.22 -5.91
CA ASP A 998 -1.78 -26.27 -6.66
C ASP A 998 -2.34 -24.87 -6.95
N PRO A 999 -2.76 -24.58 -8.20
CA PRO A 999 -3.30 -23.26 -8.56
C PRO A 999 -4.55 -22.84 -7.79
N GLU A 1000 -5.45 -23.75 -7.42
CA GLU A 1000 -6.67 -23.42 -6.69
C GLU A 1000 -6.36 -23.08 -5.23
N GLU A 1001 -5.49 -23.87 -4.59
CA GLU A 1001 -5.01 -23.59 -3.24
C GLU A 1001 -4.31 -22.23 -3.17
N ARG A 1002 -3.43 -21.95 -4.13
CA ARG A 1002 -2.76 -20.65 -4.24
C ARG A 1002 -3.77 -19.51 -4.37
N GLN A 1003 -4.78 -19.65 -5.23
CA GLN A 1003 -5.79 -18.62 -5.43
C GLN A 1003 -6.59 -18.36 -4.15
N LYS A 1004 -6.86 -19.39 -3.36
CA LYS A 1004 -7.50 -19.28 -2.04
C LYS A 1004 -6.63 -18.49 -1.06
N ILE A 1005 -5.34 -18.80 -0.95
CA ILE A 1005 -4.38 -18.07 -0.11
C ILE A 1005 -4.37 -16.58 -0.49
N ILE A 1006 -4.28 -16.26 -1.79
CA ILE A 1006 -4.31 -14.87 -2.28
C ILE A 1006 -5.63 -14.17 -1.95
N SER A 1007 -6.76 -14.86 -2.06
CA SER A 1007 -8.07 -14.27 -1.75
C SER A 1007 -8.20 -13.88 -0.27
N TYR A 1008 -7.71 -14.74 0.64
CA TYR A 1008 -7.72 -14.46 2.08
C TYR A 1008 -6.72 -13.39 2.45
N TRP A 1009 -5.55 -13.39 1.82
CA TRP A 1009 -4.57 -12.31 1.95
C TRP A 1009 -5.17 -10.94 1.61
N ASN A 1010 -5.82 -10.80 0.45
CA ASN A 1010 -6.43 -9.53 0.04
C ASN A 1010 -7.46 -9.04 1.07
N LEU A 1011 -8.32 -9.94 1.54
CA LEU A 1011 -9.28 -9.63 2.59
C LEU A 1011 -8.58 -9.23 3.90
N GLY A 1012 -7.56 -9.96 4.33
CA GLY A 1012 -6.81 -9.66 5.54
C GLY A 1012 -6.11 -8.32 5.49
N ILE A 1013 -5.51 -7.96 4.35
CA ILE A 1013 -4.87 -6.66 4.22
C ILE A 1013 -5.91 -5.53 4.25
N GLU A 1014 -7.05 -5.65 3.58
CA GLU A 1014 -8.11 -4.64 3.69
C GLU A 1014 -8.53 -4.38 5.15
N ARG A 1015 -8.60 -5.45 5.96
CA ARG A 1015 -8.91 -5.37 7.39
C ARG A 1015 -7.78 -4.82 8.25
N SER A 1016 -6.55 -4.76 7.72
CA SER A 1016 -5.40 -4.16 8.41
C SER A 1016 -5.35 -2.63 8.28
N LEU A 1017 -6.14 -2.03 7.38
CA LEU A 1017 -6.11 -0.60 7.06
C LEU A 1017 -6.96 0.25 8.01
N LEU A 1018 -6.74 1.56 8.00
CA LEU A 1018 -7.47 2.57 8.79
C LEU A 1018 -7.38 2.35 10.30
N TRP A 1019 -6.27 1.79 10.77
CA TRP A 1019 -6.02 1.52 12.17
C TRP A 1019 -5.10 2.60 12.75
N GLN A 1020 -5.70 3.60 13.40
CA GLN A 1020 -4.94 4.65 14.09
C GLN A 1020 -4.44 4.11 15.44
N ILE A 1021 -3.15 4.31 15.72
CA ILE A 1021 -2.55 4.15 17.06
C ILE A 1021 -2.53 5.52 17.71
#